data_AF-A0A7V8Y0T6-F1
#
_entry.id   AF-A0A7V8Y0T6-F1
#
_cell.length_a   1.000
_cell.length_b   1.000
_cell.length_c   1.000
_cell.angle_alpha   90.00
_cell.angle_beta   90.00
_cell.angle_gamma   90.00
#
_symmetry.space_group_name_H-M   'P 1'
#
loop_
_entity.id
_entity.type
_entity.pdbx_description
1 polymer ?
#
loop_
_entity_poly.entity_id
_entity_poly.type
_entity_poly.pdbx_seq_one_letter_code
_entity_poly.pdbx_strand_id
1 'polypeptide(L)'
;MDGIAVWSDVAIGDETPVRILYLTKFPPLQGGMATRGLHLSVEFARRGHQVSVVTDALHAGPHERVAGPLTPLLAQLPPAVHVYWTESSTQRLYLHHPGGRDAMAQVSSVALAAAEAFCPDVVLSAYLQPYGLAGHVVARELGVGHAVMHAGSDVGRLMRARDNQHLFSRVLIGAGTVFTSPHHRLALANTGVRLDRLVSLPVPLPPWAGGQYQPLDPATRRVVFLGKLNHPDHVEDLILRCDALGLALHLVGQFAYPDRWRASELVGARARPFVWPWQVPDELRQSCGVVASEPSSVEIPGHLGLKAVEAAAAGRPVCLPARLSENFGLSAADIPATLEDLARLLDDPARAIGAGRALHDWTARKITGADRSIVGFREFADRVEAALSSLVPPVGADSTPSACAADPDLDIAVQAAQPVLAVVTDHDHGAQIGPETILCRRVPTWVTRFGDGSTHVLAQSAGVHRREFRMDARYIRLLEQADGSSPCAVLTSDAADWMRLRKLVACDLLAVLAPGSPPPTVPPLVRRHLQKRVPLLRSPGASPERARDTALYRERGYLSADALLAGDLVDRVSVELDEILTWRPGRVPNGAARLVSSWQTIDGAARPRRINDLWAAGEAIGSLITDETVTKLATTLAPGVDLVYLSEQLLVKWPGPDSELSWHRDPGAPLGMDPELDFVIGVHFCENSDEAALDVVAGSHRWTRERCEKFLAHPPDIAGRQTVPLRPRSVTAHSRSILHRSVAHRGFRPRCSIYVHFVPLELAAGQIGPAVAIRRNQELRAGVRP
;
A
#
# COMPACT_ATOMS: atom_id res chain seq x y z
N MET A 1 -2.52 -23.12 -27.44
CA MET A 1 -2.46 -22.64 -26.04
C MET A 1 -2.37 -23.88 -25.17
N ASP A 2 -1.30 -24.67 -25.34
CA ASP A 2 -1.34 -26.11 -25.01
C ASP A 2 -0.44 -26.48 -23.82
N GLY A 3 -0.33 -25.55 -22.86
CA GLY A 3 0.51 -25.70 -21.66
C GLY A 3 -0.25 -25.81 -20.34
N ILE A 4 -1.58 -25.88 -20.37
CA ILE A 4 -2.39 -26.04 -19.16
C ILE A 4 -2.51 -27.54 -18.89
N ALA A 5 -1.83 -28.03 -17.86
CA ALA A 5 -2.10 -29.35 -17.32
C ALA A 5 -3.57 -29.36 -16.86
N VAL A 6 -4.44 -29.98 -17.67
CA VAL A 6 -5.80 -30.32 -17.25
C VAL A 6 -5.64 -31.24 -16.05
N TRP A 7 -6.10 -30.80 -14.89
CA TRP A 7 -5.99 -31.53 -13.64
C TRP A 7 -7.04 -32.66 -13.58
N SER A 8 -6.94 -33.65 -14.48
CA SER A 8 -7.86 -34.78 -14.53
C SER A 8 -7.23 -36.05 -13.94
N ASP A 9 -8.04 -36.77 -13.18
CA ASP A 9 -7.90 -38.14 -12.66
C ASP A 9 -6.70 -38.40 -11.73
N VAL A 10 -6.89 -38.09 -10.44
CA VAL A 10 -6.01 -38.54 -9.34
C VAL A 10 -6.78 -39.54 -8.48
N ALA A 11 -6.19 -40.72 -8.27
CA ALA A 11 -6.71 -41.73 -7.36
C ALA A 11 -6.71 -41.20 -5.92
N ILE A 12 -7.87 -41.28 -5.26
CA ILE A 12 -8.05 -40.94 -3.84
C ILE A 12 -7.28 -41.98 -3.01
N GLY A 13 -6.39 -41.53 -2.12
CA GLY A 13 -5.64 -42.42 -1.22
C GLY A 13 -6.52 -43.01 -0.11
N ASP A 14 -6.06 -44.07 0.55
CA ASP A 14 -6.78 -44.79 1.63
C ASP A 14 -6.89 -44.00 2.96
N GLU A 15 -6.42 -42.76 3.03
CA GLU A 15 -6.50 -41.94 4.24
C GLU A 15 -7.91 -41.40 4.47
N THR A 16 -8.31 -41.29 5.74
CA THR A 16 -9.63 -40.77 6.10
C THR A 16 -9.71 -39.29 5.73
N PRO A 17 -10.70 -38.86 4.93
CA PRO A 17 -10.90 -37.45 4.59
C PRO A 17 -10.97 -36.56 5.83
N VAL A 18 -10.16 -35.50 5.85
CA VAL A 18 -10.18 -34.46 6.91
C VAL A 18 -10.88 -33.21 6.36
N ARG A 19 -11.70 -32.56 7.19
CA ARG A 19 -12.33 -31.27 6.90
C ARG A 19 -11.49 -30.14 7.51
N ILE A 20 -10.85 -29.37 6.65
CA ILE A 20 -9.87 -28.34 7.04
C ILE A 20 -10.49 -26.96 6.88
N LEU A 21 -10.70 -26.24 8.00
CA LEU A 21 -11.03 -24.81 7.95
C LEU A 21 -9.73 -24.01 7.86
N TYR A 22 -9.48 -23.41 6.70
CA TYR A 22 -8.21 -22.75 6.37
C TYR A 22 -8.35 -21.23 6.32
N LEU A 23 -7.87 -20.54 7.35
CA LEU A 23 -7.84 -19.07 7.41
C LEU A 23 -6.52 -18.57 6.83
N THR A 24 -6.53 -17.96 5.65
CA THR A 24 -5.29 -17.56 4.98
C THR A 24 -5.47 -16.38 4.07
N LYS A 25 -4.34 -15.74 3.77
CA LYS A 25 -4.20 -14.97 2.53
C LYS A 25 -4.50 -15.87 1.34
N PHE A 26 -5.41 -15.47 0.47
CA PHE A 26 -5.83 -16.25 -0.70
C PHE A 26 -6.05 -15.35 -1.91
N PRO A 27 -5.75 -15.78 -3.16
CA PRO A 27 -6.02 -14.98 -4.37
C PRO A 27 -7.46 -14.47 -4.36
N PRO A 28 -7.77 -13.24 -4.83
CA PRO A 28 -6.92 -12.40 -5.66
C PRO A 28 -5.82 -11.67 -4.88
N LEU A 29 -5.72 -11.80 -3.55
CA LEU A 29 -4.58 -11.23 -2.83
C LEU A 29 -3.24 -11.72 -3.38
N GLN A 30 -2.27 -10.82 -3.44
CA GLN A 30 -0.95 -11.11 -4.02
C GLN A 30 0.09 -11.63 -3.01
N GLY A 31 1.15 -12.27 -3.54
CA GLY A 31 2.36 -12.64 -2.80
C GLY A 31 2.42 -14.12 -2.41
N GLY A 32 3.61 -14.58 -2.01
CA GLY A 32 3.92 -16.01 -1.90
C GLY A 32 3.01 -16.81 -0.96
N MET A 33 2.50 -16.19 0.11
CA MET A 33 1.54 -16.86 1.00
C MET A 33 0.16 -17.06 0.37
N ALA A 34 -0.30 -16.15 -0.50
CA ALA A 34 -1.55 -16.34 -1.23
C ALA A 34 -1.40 -17.47 -2.26
N THR A 35 -0.29 -17.47 -3.01
CA THR A 35 0.08 -18.56 -3.93
C THR A 35 0.16 -19.90 -3.20
N ARG A 36 0.79 -19.94 -2.03
CA ARG A 36 0.88 -21.14 -1.19
C ARG A 36 -0.50 -21.58 -0.69
N GLY A 37 -1.33 -20.65 -0.23
CA GLY A 37 -2.71 -20.93 0.18
C GLY A 37 -3.51 -21.61 -0.91
N LEU A 38 -3.46 -21.08 -2.14
CA LEU A 38 -4.11 -21.68 -3.31
C LEU A 38 -3.63 -23.10 -3.57
N HIS A 39 -2.32 -23.29 -3.73
CA HIS A 39 -1.79 -24.60 -4.08
C HIS A 39 -2.02 -25.63 -2.97
N LEU A 40 -1.97 -25.22 -1.69
CA LEU A 40 -2.21 -26.12 -0.56
C LEU A 40 -3.66 -26.57 -0.49
N SER A 41 -4.63 -25.67 -0.69
CA SER A 41 -6.05 -26.05 -0.76
C SER A 41 -6.32 -27.03 -1.90
N VAL A 42 -5.73 -26.78 -3.07
CA VAL A 42 -5.87 -27.68 -4.23
C VAL A 42 -5.26 -29.05 -3.94
N GLU A 43 -4.08 -29.11 -3.33
CA GLU A 43 -3.41 -30.38 -3.05
C GLU A 43 -4.13 -31.20 -1.95
N PHE A 44 -4.67 -30.56 -0.92
CA PHE A 44 -5.52 -31.24 0.07
C PHE A 44 -6.78 -31.82 -0.56
N ALA A 45 -7.49 -31.03 -1.38
CA ALA A 45 -8.67 -31.52 -2.09
C ALA A 45 -8.35 -32.73 -2.99
N ARG A 46 -7.18 -32.71 -3.63
CA ARG A 46 -6.69 -33.77 -4.50
C ARG A 46 -6.37 -35.08 -3.76
N ARG A 47 -6.14 -35.02 -2.45
CA ARG A 47 -5.98 -36.17 -1.54
C ARG A 47 -7.29 -36.63 -0.89
N GLY A 48 -8.42 -36.03 -1.29
CA GLY A 48 -9.74 -36.40 -0.79
C GLY A 48 -10.20 -35.62 0.45
N HIS A 49 -9.41 -34.65 0.95
CA HIS A 49 -9.86 -33.76 2.02
C HIS A 49 -10.87 -32.74 1.52
N GLN A 50 -11.66 -32.19 2.44
CA GLN A 50 -12.50 -31.02 2.16
C GLN A 50 -11.85 -29.77 2.77
N VAL A 51 -11.90 -28.65 2.05
CA VAL A 51 -11.23 -27.41 2.48
C VAL A 51 -12.18 -26.23 2.39
N SER A 52 -12.44 -25.59 3.52
CA SER A 52 -13.16 -24.31 3.59
C SER A 52 -12.15 -23.20 3.86
N VAL A 53 -11.86 -22.39 2.84
CA VAL A 53 -10.94 -21.26 2.92
C VAL A 53 -11.69 -20.02 3.39
N VAL A 54 -11.16 -19.30 4.38
CA VAL A 54 -11.70 -18.02 4.84
C VAL A 54 -10.64 -16.93 4.65
N THR A 55 -11.00 -15.84 3.97
CA THR A 55 -10.06 -14.77 3.59
C THR A 55 -10.72 -13.39 3.60
N ASP A 56 -9.93 -12.35 3.92
CA ASP A 56 -10.34 -10.95 3.86
C ASP A 56 -10.02 -10.26 2.52
N ALA A 57 -9.67 -11.03 1.51
CA ALA A 57 -9.14 -10.55 0.24
C ALA A 57 -10.01 -9.53 -0.51
N LEU A 58 -11.33 -9.50 -0.29
CA LEU A 58 -12.19 -8.49 -0.92
C LEU A 58 -12.10 -7.10 -0.27
N HIS A 59 -11.57 -7.00 0.96
CA HIS A 59 -11.28 -5.74 1.63
C HIS A 59 -9.95 -5.10 1.23
N ALA A 60 -9.08 -5.91 0.64
CA ALA A 60 -7.76 -5.47 0.24
C ALA A 60 -7.86 -4.39 -0.85
N GLY A 61 -6.95 -3.42 -0.79
CA GLY A 61 -6.91 -2.36 -1.79
C GLY A 61 -6.70 -2.92 -3.20
N PRO A 62 -7.05 -2.18 -4.27
CA PRO A 62 -6.73 -2.59 -5.63
C PRO A 62 -5.24 -2.92 -5.83
N HIS A 63 -4.35 -2.32 -5.03
CA HIS A 63 -2.91 -2.53 -5.07
C HIS A 63 -2.39 -3.78 -4.36
N GLU A 64 -3.28 -4.50 -3.68
CA GLU A 64 -2.96 -5.72 -2.94
C GLU A 64 -3.49 -6.97 -3.64
N ARG A 65 -4.16 -6.78 -4.79
CA ARG A 65 -4.90 -7.79 -5.51
C ARG A 65 -4.41 -7.91 -6.96
N VAL A 66 -4.45 -9.14 -7.47
CA VAL A 66 -4.39 -9.41 -8.91
C VAL A 66 -5.60 -8.76 -9.57
N ALA A 67 -5.36 -8.01 -10.64
CA ALA A 67 -6.43 -7.38 -11.40
C ALA A 67 -7.19 -8.42 -12.24
N GLY A 68 -8.52 -8.27 -12.32
CA GLY A 68 -9.37 -9.11 -13.18
C GLY A 68 -10.54 -9.76 -12.43
N PRO A 69 -11.41 -10.48 -13.16
CA PRO A 69 -12.53 -11.20 -12.58
C PRO A 69 -12.05 -12.38 -11.73
N LEU A 70 -12.84 -12.77 -10.72
CA LEU A 70 -12.58 -13.96 -9.90
C LEU A 70 -13.00 -15.26 -10.58
N THR A 71 -13.84 -15.20 -11.62
CA THR A 71 -14.36 -16.37 -12.33
C THR A 71 -13.28 -17.35 -12.77
N PRO A 72 -12.13 -16.93 -13.35
CA PRO A 72 -11.06 -17.86 -13.72
C PRO A 72 -10.41 -18.56 -12.52
N LEU A 73 -10.33 -17.89 -11.35
CA LEU A 73 -9.84 -18.51 -10.13
C LEU A 73 -10.80 -19.59 -9.66
N LEU A 74 -12.09 -19.24 -9.51
CA LEU A 74 -13.11 -20.17 -9.00
C LEU A 74 -13.30 -21.38 -9.92
N ALA A 75 -13.22 -21.19 -11.24
CA ALA A 75 -13.32 -22.28 -12.21
C ALA A 75 -12.13 -23.28 -12.15
N GLN A 76 -11.01 -22.88 -11.54
CA GLN A 76 -9.83 -23.74 -11.38
C GLN A 76 -9.78 -24.43 -10.02
N LEU A 77 -10.66 -24.10 -9.08
CA LEU A 77 -10.69 -24.74 -7.78
C LEU A 77 -11.39 -26.10 -7.88
N PRO A 78 -10.83 -27.16 -7.27
CA PRO A 78 -11.53 -28.42 -7.10
C PRO A 78 -12.87 -28.21 -6.37
N PRO A 79 -13.92 -29.01 -6.65
CA PRO A 79 -15.21 -28.91 -5.96
C PRO A 79 -15.13 -29.01 -4.43
N ALA A 80 -14.12 -29.72 -3.91
CA ALA A 80 -13.88 -29.86 -2.47
C ALA A 80 -13.23 -28.62 -1.81
N VAL A 81 -12.98 -27.55 -2.56
CA VAL A 81 -12.46 -26.27 -2.05
C VAL A 81 -13.55 -25.21 -2.11
N HIS A 82 -14.03 -24.79 -0.95
CA HIS A 82 -14.97 -23.68 -0.79
C HIS A 82 -14.23 -22.43 -0.30
N VAL A 83 -14.57 -21.25 -0.84
CA VAL A 83 -13.92 -20.00 -0.44
C VAL A 83 -14.95 -19.00 0.07
N TYR A 84 -14.79 -18.62 1.33
CA TYR A 84 -15.59 -17.62 2.03
C TYR A 84 -14.81 -16.32 2.13
N TRP A 85 -15.45 -15.24 1.71
CA TRP A 85 -14.88 -13.90 1.75
C TRP A 85 -15.59 -13.09 2.82
N THR A 86 -14.83 -12.29 3.56
CA THR A 86 -15.44 -11.24 4.38
C THR A 86 -16.10 -10.19 3.49
N GLU A 87 -17.30 -9.74 3.86
CA GLU A 87 -18.10 -8.84 3.03
C GLU A 87 -17.57 -7.40 3.04
N SER A 88 -17.28 -6.83 1.87
CA SER A 88 -16.75 -5.46 1.73
C SER A 88 -17.76 -4.34 2.01
N SER A 89 -19.07 -4.63 1.93
CA SER A 89 -20.16 -3.64 1.98
C SER A 89 -20.34 -3.00 3.37
N THR A 90 -19.83 -3.66 4.41
CA THR A 90 -20.01 -3.31 5.81
C THR A 90 -18.90 -2.43 6.38
N GLN A 91 -17.89 -2.04 5.57
CA GLN A 91 -16.78 -1.18 6.04
C GLN A 91 -17.26 0.11 6.72
N ARG A 92 -18.40 0.68 6.32
CA ARG A 92 -18.98 1.87 6.98
C ARG A 92 -19.52 1.57 8.38
N LEU A 93 -19.99 0.36 8.62
CA LEU A 93 -20.50 -0.07 9.91
C LEU A 93 -19.36 -0.34 10.89
N TYR A 94 -18.21 -0.83 10.40
CA TYR A 94 -17.02 -1.12 11.23
C TYR A 94 -16.11 0.09 11.53
N LEU A 95 -16.54 1.32 11.24
CA LEU A 95 -15.81 2.56 11.58
C LEU A 95 -15.92 2.93 13.08
N HIS A 96 -15.87 1.95 13.99
CA HIS A 96 -15.97 2.20 15.42
C HIS A 96 -14.71 2.85 16.00
N HIS A 97 -13.57 2.79 15.28
CA HIS A 97 -12.31 3.43 15.66
C HIS A 97 -11.64 4.11 14.45
N PRO A 98 -11.08 5.32 14.59
CA PRO A 98 -10.35 5.98 13.50
C PRO A 98 -9.12 5.14 13.08
N GLY A 99 -9.11 4.67 11.83
CA GLY A 99 -7.91 4.13 11.18
C GLY A 99 -7.69 2.61 11.26
N GLY A 100 -8.46 1.86 12.05
CA GLY A 100 -8.32 0.39 12.16
C GLY A 100 -9.34 -0.36 11.29
N ARG A 101 -8.89 -1.33 10.49
CA ARG A 101 -9.79 -2.36 9.93
C ARG A 101 -9.93 -3.48 10.95
N ASP A 102 -11.16 -3.86 11.27
CA ASP A 102 -11.42 -5.01 12.15
C ASP A 102 -11.34 -6.35 11.38
N ALA A 103 -10.22 -6.56 10.68
CA ALA A 103 -10.04 -7.75 9.84
C ALA A 103 -10.08 -9.05 10.69
N MET A 104 -9.66 -8.99 11.95
CA MET A 104 -9.68 -10.16 12.84
C MET A 104 -11.11 -10.55 13.21
N ALA A 105 -11.97 -9.62 13.66
CA ALA A 105 -13.34 -9.98 14.01
C ALA A 105 -14.13 -10.42 12.78
N GLN A 106 -13.92 -9.76 11.63
CA GLN A 106 -14.57 -10.14 10.38
C GLN A 106 -14.18 -11.56 9.93
N VAL A 107 -12.87 -11.87 9.91
CA VAL A 107 -12.40 -13.22 9.55
C VAL A 107 -12.91 -14.26 10.54
N SER A 108 -12.92 -13.95 11.85
CA SER A 108 -13.40 -14.87 12.89
C SER A 108 -14.90 -15.14 12.74
N SER A 109 -15.71 -14.10 12.52
CA SER A 109 -17.16 -14.21 12.33
C SER A 109 -17.52 -15.05 11.10
N VAL A 110 -16.88 -14.79 9.95
CA VAL A 110 -17.11 -15.59 8.74
C VAL A 110 -16.62 -17.02 8.92
N ALA A 111 -15.51 -17.23 9.64
CA ALA A 111 -15.00 -18.57 9.91
C ALA A 111 -15.93 -19.38 10.82
N LEU A 112 -16.53 -18.78 11.85
CA LEU A 112 -17.52 -19.45 12.69
C LEU A 112 -18.78 -19.80 11.89
N ALA A 113 -19.30 -18.87 11.08
CA ALA A 113 -20.45 -19.15 10.23
C ALA A 113 -20.17 -20.26 9.19
N ALA A 114 -18.97 -20.28 8.59
CA ALA A 114 -18.57 -21.36 7.71
C ALA A 114 -18.45 -22.70 8.46
N ALA A 115 -17.97 -22.67 9.71
CA ALA A 115 -17.81 -23.86 10.54
C ALA A 115 -19.14 -24.50 10.98
N GLU A 116 -20.23 -23.74 11.09
CA GLU A 116 -21.56 -24.28 11.42
C GLU A 116 -22.07 -25.29 10.39
N ALA A 117 -21.84 -25.02 9.10
CA ALA A 117 -22.22 -25.92 8.02
C ALA A 117 -21.13 -26.97 7.73
N PHE A 118 -19.86 -26.58 7.82
CA PHE A 118 -18.73 -27.41 7.41
C PHE A 118 -18.25 -28.38 8.50
N CYS A 119 -18.47 -28.04 9.77
CA CYS A 119 -18.05 -28.78 10.96
C CYS A 119 -16.59 -29.24 10.89
N PRO A 120 -15.58 -28.34 10.85
CA PRO A 120 -14.20 -28.72 10.57
C PRO A 120 -13.63 -29.65 11.65
N ASP A 121 -12.72 -30.54 11.23
CA ASP A 121 -11.98 -31.43 12.15
C ASP A 121 -10.71 -30.72 12.67
N VAL A 122 -10.20 -29.75 11.92
CA VAL A 122 -9.00 -28.96 12.27
C VAL A 122 -9.05 -27.56 11.67
N VAL A 123 -8.46 -26.59 12.38
CA VAL A 123 -8.23 -25.24 11.88
C VAL A 123 -6.76 -25.07 11.49
N LEU A 124 -6.53 -24.71 10.24
CA LEU A 124 -5.23 -24.24 9.76
C LEU A 124 -5.29 -22.71 9.57
N SER A 125 -4.25 -22.01 9.98
CA SER A 125 -4.13 -20.57 9.75
C SER A 125 -2.78 -20.19 9.17
N ALA A 126 -2.73 -19.17 8.32
CA ALA A 126 -1.49 -18.70 7.69
C ALA A 126 -1.35 -17.17 7.75
N TYR A 127 -0.17 -16.69 8.16
CA TYR A 127 0.13 -15.40 8.83
C TYR A 127 -0.31 -15.33 10.29
N LEU A 128 0.42 -14.57 11.11
CA LEU A 128 0.01 -14.27 12.49
C LEU A 128 -1.19 -13.32 12.56
N GLN A 129 -1.22 -12.28 11.72
CA GLN A 129 -2.31 -11.30 11.66
C GLN A 129 -2.81 -11.10 10.22
N PRO A 130 -4.13 -11.08 9.98
CA PRO A 130 -5.21 -11.32 10.96
C PRO A 130 -5.48 -12.81 11.23
N TYR A 131 -5.03 -13.71 10.34
CA TYR A 131 -5.56 -15.08 10.28
C TYR A 131 -5.10 -15.99 11.43
N GLY A 132 -3.86 -15.89 11.91
CA GLY A 132 -3.35 -16.72 13.01
C GLY A 132 -4.08 -16.45 14.32
N LEU A 133 -4.34 -15.18 14.61
CA LEU A 133 -5.14 -14.76 15.76
C LEU A 133 -6.60 -15.18 15.62
N ALA A 134 -7.23 -14.94 14.46
CA ALA A 134 -8.60 -15.38 14.19
C ALA A 134 -8.73 -16.90 14.30
N GLY A 135 -7.82 -17.65 13.68
CA GLY A 135 -7.79 -19.11 13.73
C GLY A 135 -7.62 -19.66 15.14
N HIS A 136 -6.82 -18.99 15.97
CA HIS A 136 -6.69 -19.37 17.37
C HIS A 136 -8.00 -19.23 18.15
N VAL A 137 -8.73 -18.13 17.93
CA VAL A 137 -10.04 -17.90 18.58
C VAL A 137 -11.07 -18.90 18.06
N VAL A 138 -11.17 -19.07 16.74
CA VAL A 138 -12.12 -19.99 16.10
C VAL A 138 -11.88 -21.44 16.54
N ALA A 139 -10.64 -21.90 16.54
CA ALA A 139 -10.32 -23.27 16.95
C ALA A 139 -10.70 -23.55 18.42
N ARG A 140 -10.49 -22.56 19.30
CA ARG A 140 -10.88 -22.67 20.72
C ARG A 140 -12.39 -22.71 20.90
N GLU A 141 -13.12 -21.89 20.15
CA GLU A 141 -14.59 -21.86 20.18
C GLU A 141 -15.18 -23.18 19.70
N LEU A 142 -14.62 -23.74 18.62
CA LEU A 142 -15.06 -25.01 18.04
C LEU A 142 -14.55 -26.24 18.81
N GLY A 143 -13.60 -26.08 19.74
CA GLY A 143 -12.98 -27.18 20.47
C GLY A 143 -12.13 -28.11 19.59
N VAL A 144 -11.56 -27.62 18.49
CA VAL A 144 -10.77 -28.41 17.52
C VAL A 144 -9.29 -28.02 17.52
N GLY A 145 -8.44 -28.87 16.93
CA GLY A 145 -7.01 -28.62 16.82
C GLY A 145 -6.69 -27.37 16.00
N HIS A 146 -5.63 -26.64 16.39
CA HIS A 146 -5.15 -25.44 15.69
C HIS A 146 -3.71 -25.61 15.21
N ALA A 147 -3.47 -25.41 13.91
CA ALA A 147 -2.15 -25.23 13.35
C ALA A 147 -1.97 -23.82 12.78
N VAL A 148 -0.78 -23.25 12.95
CA VAL A 148 -0.44 -21.90 12.46
C VAL A 148 0.84 -21.90 11.65
N MET A 149 0.81 -21.26 10.47
CA MET A 149 1.95 -21.02 9.60
C MET A 149 2.25 -19.53 9.52
N HIS A 150 3.45 -19.09 9.88
CA HIS A 150 3.81 -17.67 9.79
C HIS A 150 4.55 -17.31 8.48
N ALA A 151 4.46 -16.06 8.03
CA ALA A 151 5.07 -15.63 6.76
C ALA A 151 6.57 -15.25 6.86
N GLY A 152 7.28 -15.68 7.91
CA GLY A 152 8.62 -15.21 8.28
C GLY A 152 8.67 -13.74 8.72
N SER A 153 8.22 -12.85 7.84
CA SER A 153 8.07 -11.41 8.06
C SER A 153 7.23 -11.04 9.28
N ASP A 154 6.21 -11.84 9.62
CA ASP A 154 5.43 -11.64 10.85
C ASP A 154 6.29 -11.75 12.11
N VAL A 155 7.17 -12.75 12.16
CA VAL A 155 8.08 -12.94 13.29
C VAL A 155 9.10 -11.80 13.34
N GLY A 156 9.61 -11.38 12.18
CA GLY A 156 10.54 -10.26 12.08
C GLY A 156 9.93 -8.89 12.38
N ARG A 157 8.62 -8.70 12.22
CA ARG A 157 7.93 -7.41 12.38
C ARG A 157 6.99 -7.38 13.57
N LEU A 158 5.98 -8.24 13.60
CA LEU A 158 4.91 -8.22 14.59
C LEU A 158 5.41 -8.68 15.96
N MET A 159 6.19 -9.77 16.02
CA MET A 159 6.70 -10.27 17.30
C MET A 159 7.80 -9.41 17.92
N ARG A 160 8.42 -8.52 17.14
CA ARG A 160 9.41 -7.55 17.65
C ARG A 160 8.75 -6.32 18.27
N ALA A 161 7.49 -6.03 17.95
CA ALA A 161 6.73 -4.99 18.60
C ALA A 161 6.31 -5.47 20.00
N ARG A 162 6.75 -4.79 21.06
CA ARG A 162 6.53 -5.20 22.46
C ARG A 162 5.04 -5.43 22.76
N ASP A 163 4.17 -4.56 22.27
CA ASP A 163 2.73 -4.62 22.52
C ASP A 163 2.06 -5.85 21.90
N ASN A 164 2.64 -6.37 20.82
CA ASN A 164 2.15 -7.54 20.09
C ASN A 164 2.77 -8.86 20.57
N GLN A 165 3.93 -8.80 21.21
CA GLN A 165 4.72 -9.98 21.56
C GLN A 165 3.93 -10.92 22.48
N HIS A 166 3.26 -10.39 23.51
CA HIS A 166 2.47 -11.21 24.43
C HIS A 166 1.34 -11.93 23.70
N LEU A 167 0.55 -11.18 22.92
CA LEU A 167 -0.58 -11.71 22.17
C LEU A 167 -0.17 -12.83 21.21
N PHE A 168 0.83 -12.58 20.36
CA PHE A 168 1.26 -13.59 19.39
C PHE A 168 2.00 -14.77 20.03
N SER A 169 2.70 -14.56 21.15
CA SER A 169 3.27 -15.68 21.91
C SER A 169 2.16 -16.60 22.44
N ARG A 170 1.03 -16.05 22.91
CA ARG A 170 -0.12 -16.85 23.35
C ARG A 170 -0.75 -17.65 22.21
N VAL A 171 -0.91 -17.05 21.03
CA VAL A 171 -1.38 -17.75 19.82
C VAL A 171 -0.45 -18.92 19.48
N LEU A 172 0.87 -18.67 19.45
CA LEU A 172 1.87 -19.67 19.09
C LEU A 172 2.01 -20.80 20.14
N ILE A 173 1.96 -20.48 21.43
CA ILE A 173 1.98 -21.47 22.52
C ILE A 173 0.70 -22.32 22.49
N GLY A 174 -0.43 -21.68 22.21
CA GLY A 174 -1.75 -22.32 22.19
C GLY A 174 -2.00 -23.19 20.97
N ALA A 175 -1.31 -22.94 19.86
CA ALA A 175 -1.37 -23.81 18.68
C ALA A 175 -0.83 -25.22 19.00
N GLY A 176 -1.48 -26.24 18.44
CA GLY A 176 -1.02 -27.63 18.48
C GLY A 176 0.23 -27.82 17.61
N THR A 177 0.27 -27.14 16.47
CA THR A 177 1.41 -27.15 15.54
C THR A 177 1.73 -25.73 15.07
N VAL A 178 3.02 -25.39 15.05
CA VAL A 178 3.54 -24.13 14.49
C VAL A 178 4.50 -24.46 13.34
N PHE A 179 4.07 -24.15 12.12
CA PHE A 179 4.90 -24.27 10.93
C PHE A 179 5.84 -23.08 10.80
N THR A 180 7.14 -23.35 10.74
CA THR A 180 8.19 -22.32 10.76
C THR A 180 9.33 -22.64 9.80
N SER A 181 10.24 -21.70 9.56
CA SER A 181 11.50 -21.99 8.88
C SER A 181 12.58 -22.43 9.88
N PRO A 182 13.61 -23.17 9.46
CA PRO A 182 14.72 -23.56 10.34
C PRO A 182 15.32 -22.36 11.09
N HIS A 183 15.44 -21.20 10.45
CA HIS A 183 16.02 -19.99 11.02
C HIS A 183 15.19 -19.36 12.15
N HIS A 184 13.87 -19.53 12.15
CA HIS A 184 13.00 -18.97 13.20
C HIS A 184 12.71 -19.96 14.33
N ARG A 185 13.07 -21.25 14.16
CA ARG A 185 12.76 -22.31 15.12
C ARG A 185 13.21 -21.98 16.54
N LEU A 186 14.47 -21.60 16.73
CA LEU A 186 14.99 -21.25 18.05
C LEU A 186 14.37 -19.98 18.63
N ALA A 187 14.13 -18.97 17.77
CA ALA A 187 13.50 -17.72 18.21
C ALA A 187 12.07 -17.95 18.71
N LEU A 188 11.30 -18.83 18.06
CA LEU A 188 9.95 -19.20 18.50
C LEU A 188 9.98 -20.14 19.72
N ALA A 189 10.98 -21.01 19.85
CA ALA A 189 11.16 -21.80 21.08
C ALA A 189 11.35 -20.88 22.30
N ASN A 190 12.14 -19.81 22.15
CA ASN A 190 12.36 -18.80 23.19
C ASN A 190 11.11 -18.00 23.57
N THR A 191 10.05 -18.05 22.77
CA THR A 191 8.75 -17.44 23.14
C THR A 191 7.87 -18.40 23.93
N GLY A 192 8.37 -19.59 24.29
CA GLY A 192 7.66 -20.60 25.08
C GLY A 192 6.98 -21.68 24.25
N VAL A 193 7.11 -21.67 22.92
CA VAL A 193 6.57 -22.73 22.06
C VAL A 193 7.40 -23.99 22.27
N ARG A 194 6.74 -25.13 22.54
CA ARG A 194 7.44 -26.39 22.71
C ARG A 194 8.12 -26.83 21.40
N LEU A 195 9.34 -27.35 21.49
CA LEU A 195 10.14 -27.75 20.33
C LEU A 195 9.46 -28.83 19.48
N ASP A 196 8.71 -29.73 20.09
CA ASP A 196 7.98 -30.81 19.40
C ASP A 196 6.76 -30.30 18.61
N ARG A 197 6.27 -29.09 18.92
CA ARG A 197 5.20 -28.42 18.16
C ARG A 197 5.71 -27.57 17.01
N LEU A 198 7.02 -27.30 16.96
CA LEU A 198 7.63 -26.56 15.86
C LEU A 198 7.92 -27.53 14.70
N VAL A 199 7.23 -27.36 13.59
CA VAL A 199 7.47 -28.12 12.36
C VAL A 199 8.19 -27.22 11.36
N SER A 200 9.42 -27.58 11.04
CA SER A 200 10.21 -26.82 10.06
C SER A 200 9.77 -27.18 8.65
N LEU A 201 9.19 -26.21 7.94
CA LEU A 201 8.78 -26.38 6.56
C LEU A 201 9.88 -25.92 5.59
N PRO A 202 10.17 -26.72 4.57
CA PRO A 202 10.99 -26.29 3.44
C PRO A 202 10.29 -25.22 2.60
N VAL A 203 11.03 -24.59 1.69
CA VAL A 203 10.43 -23.73 0.67
C VAL A 203 9.73 -24.63 -0.37
N PRO A 204 8.39 -24.52 -0.55
CA PRO A 204 7.72 -25.29 -1.56
C PRO A 204 7.98 -24.69 -2.94
N LEU A 205 8.35 -25.56 -3.88
CA LEU A 205 8.30 -25.25 -5.30
C LEU A 205 6.87 -25.35 -5.80
N PRO A 206 6.40 -24.43 -6.66
CA PRO A 206 5.06 -24.54 -7.22
C PRO A 206 4.94 -25.78 -8.12
N PRO A 207 3.73 -26.31 -8.36
CA PRO A 207 3.53 -27.57 -9.09
C PRO A 207 4.17 -27.61 -10.49
N TRP A 208 4.31 -26.46 -11.15
CA TRP A 208 4.89 -26.35 -12.49
C TRP A 208 6.44 -26.43 -12.51
N ALA A 209 7.10 -26.34 -11.35
CA ALA A 209 8.56 -26.26 -11.26
C ALA A 209 9.30 -27.52 -11.71
N GLY A 210 8.63 -28.67 -11.76
CA GLY A 210 9.20 -29.94 -12.24
C GLY A 210 9.10 -30.15 -13.76
N GLY A 211 8.69 -29.13 -14.52
CA GLY A 211 8.56 -29.22 -15.98
C GLY A 211 9.90 -29.37 -16.71
N GLN A 212 9.84 -29.65 -18.01
CA GLN A 212 11.04 -29.70 -18.85
C GLN A 212 11.71 -28.31 -18.94
N TYR A 213 13.05 -28.29 -18.86
CA TYR A 213 13.84 -27.08 -19.09
C TYR A 213 13.51 -26.46 -20.44
N GLN A 214 13.15 -25.17 -20.43
CA GLN A 214 12.98 -24.37 -21.62
C GLN A 214 14.14 -23.37 -21.71
N PRO A 215 15.02 -23.48 -22.73
CA PRO A 215 16.09 -22.53 -22.93
C PRO A 215 15.57 -21.10 -22.92
N LEU A 216 16.28 -20.21 -22.23
CA LEU A 216 16.03 -18.77 -22.37
C LEU A 216 16.54 -18.29 -23.73
N ASP A 217 16.00 -17.16 -24.19
CA ASP A 217 16.51 -16.42 -25.33
C ASP A 217 17.21 -15.14 -24.85
N PRO A 218 18.56 -15.14 -24.75
CA PRO A 218 19.34 -13.97 -24.32
C PRO A 218 19.15 -12.76 -25.23
N ALA A 219 18.80 -12.96 -26.50
CA ALA A 219 18.64 -11.88 -27.48
C ALA A 219 17.44 -10.98 -27.15
N THR A 220 16.46 -11.48 -26.40
CA THR A 220 15.33 -10.66 -25.93
C THR A 220 15.75 -9.53 -24.99
N ARG A 221 16.87 -9.72 -24.27
CA ARG A 221 17.36 -8.84 -23.19
C ARG A 221 16.27 -8.35 -22.24
N ARG A 222 15.20 -9.15 -22.07
CA ARG A 222 14.08 -8.84 -21.19
C ARG A 222 14.37 -9.36 -19.80
N VAL A 223 14.46 -8.49 -18.81
CA VAL A 223 14.55 -8.87 -17.40
C VAL A 223 13.23 -8.59 -16.70
N VAL A 224 12.82 -9.46 -15.78
CA VAL A 224 11.57 -9.29 -15.04
C VAL A 224 11.83 -9.07 -13.55
N PHE A 225 11.12 -8.11 -12.97
CA PHE A 225 10.96 -7.99 -11.52
C PHE A 225 9.54 -8.43 -11.16
N LEU A 226 9.42 -9.51 -10.39
CA LEU A 226 8.14 -10.00 -9.88
C LEU A 226 8.00 -9.55 -8.43
N GLY A 227 6.95 -8.81 -8.05
CA GLY A 227 6.67 -8.56 -6.63
C GLY A 227 6.23 -7.16 -6.25
N LYS A 228 6.33 -6.83 -4.97
CA LYS A 228 5.84 -5.57 -4.43
C LYS A 228 6.81 -4.45 -4.79
N LEU A 229 6.30 -3.33 -5.27
CA LEU A 229 7.09 -2.15 -5.62
C LEU A 229 6.98 -1.12 -4.48
N ASN A 230 7.42 -1.51 -3.27
CA ASN A 230 7.24 -0.69 -2.06
C ASN A 230 8.26 0.45 -1.95
N HIS A 231 9.31 0.41 -2.76
CA HIS A 231 10.52 1.19 -2.60
C HIS A 231 10.77 1.99 -3.88
N PRO A 232 10.12 3.15 -4.04
CA PRO A 232 10.08 3.89 -5.30
C PRO A 232 11.49 4.23 -5.80
N ASP A 233 12.35 4.77 -4.95
CA ASP A 233 13.73 5.16 -5.29
C ASP A 233 14.56 3.98 -5.81
N HIS A 234 14.30 2.77 -5.28
CA HIS A 234 14.99 1.55 -5.73
C HIS A 234 14.44 1.02 -7.05
N VAL A 235 13.15 1.21 -7.30
CA VAL A 235 12.54 0.87 -8.60
C VAL A 235 13.04 1.83 -9.67
N GLU A 236 13.17 3.12 -9.34
CA GLU A 236 13.77 4.13 -10.23
C GLU A 236 15.22 3.80 -10.57
N ASP A 237 16.06 3.52 -9.56
CA ASP A 237 17.45 3.08 -9.76
C ASP A 237 17.51 1.83 -10.65
N LEU A 238 16.63 0.85 -10.40
CA LEU A 238 16.56 -0.37 -11.21
C LEU A 238 16.22 -0.06 -12.68
N ILE A 239 15.28 0.84 -12.94
CA ILE A 239 14.90 1.26 -14.30
C ILE A 239 16.07 1.94 -15.00
N LEU A 240 16.67 2.94 -14.36
CA LEU A 240 17.79 3.70 -14.91
C LEU A 240 18.99 2.80 -15.22
N ARG A 241 19.30 1.85 -14.33
CA ARG A 241 20.39 0.89 -14.55
C ARG A 241 20.05 -0.13 -15.62
N CYS A 242 18.82 -0.61 -15.72
CA CYS A 242 18.41 -1.50 -16.82
C CYS A 242 18.55 -0.78 -18.17
N ASP A 243 18.10 0.48 -18.26
CA ASP A 243 18.23 1.30 -19.47
C ASP A 243 19.71 1.51 -19.85
N ALA A 244 20.55 1.89 -18.88
CA ALA A 244 21.99 2.07 -19.09
C ALA A 244 22.71 0.78 -19.56
N LEU A 245 22.18 -0.40 -19.21
CA LEU A 245 22.70 -1.71 -19.59
C LEU A 245 22.04 -2.27 -20.86
N GLY A 246 21.09 -1.55 -21.48
CA GLY A 246 20.33 -2.01 -22.64
C GLY A 246 19.42 -3.21 -22.35
N LEU A 247 18.92 -3.31 -21.11
CA LEU A 247 17.98 -4.34 -20.66
C LEU A 247 16.55 -3.80 -20.66
N ALA A 248 15.64 -4.55 -21.28
CA ALA A 248 14.21 -4.24 -21.25
C ALA A 248 13.60 -4.72 -19.93
N LEU A 249 13.38 -3.80 -18.99
CA LEU A 249 12.79 -4.13 -17.69
C LEU A 249 11.27 -4.28 -17.76
N HIS A 250 10.78 -5.44 -17.33
CA HIS A 250 9.36 -5.73 -17.10
C HIS A 250 9.08 -5.78 -15.60
N LEU A 251 8.31 -4.82 -15.10
CA LEU A 251 7.84 -4.79 -13.72
C LEU A 251 6.48 -5.49 -13.65
N VAL A 252 6.41 -6.66 -13.03
CA VAL A 252 5.16 -7.39 -12.79
C VAL A 252 4.85 -7.31 -11.30
N GLY A 253 4.01 -6.36 -10.95
CA GLY A 253 3.82 -5.97 -9.56
C GLY A 253 2.96 -4.72 -9.42
N GLN A 254 2.79 -4.28 -8.18
CA GLN A 254 2.05 -3.06 -7.92
C GLN A 254 2.72 -2.25 -6.81
N PHE A 255 2.69 -0.94 -6.98
CA PHE A 255 3.19 0.02 -6.01
C PHE A 255 2.27 0.06 -4.80
N ALA A 256 2.85 0.03 -3.60
CA ALA A 256 2.10 0.30 -2.37
C ALA A 256 1.54 1.74 -2.34
N TYR A 257 2.13 2.63 -3.14
CA TYR A 257 1.76 4.04 -3.26
C TYR A 257 1.47 4.38 -4.73
N PRO A 258 0.31 3.97 -5.27
CA PRO A 258 -0.02 4.17 -6.68
C PRO A 258 -0.02 5.66 -7.09
N ASP A 259 -0.30 6.56 -6.16
CA ASP A 259 -0.32 8.01 -6.42
C ASP A 259 1.08 8.59 -6.70
N ARG A 260 2.15 7.88 -6.33
CA ARG A 260 3.54 8.31 -6.58
C ARG A 260 4.04 7.95 -7.98
N TRP A 261 3.30 7.13 -8.73
CA TRP A 261 3.77 6.61 -10.01
C TRP A 261 2.65 6.57 -11.05
N ARG A 262 2.77 7.39 -12.10
CA ARG A 262 2.01 7.15 -13.32
C ARG A 262 2.80 6.20 -14.19
N ALA A 263 2.15 5.17 -14.75
CA ALA A 263 2.80 4.24 -15.68
C ALA A 263 3.47 4.96 -16.88
N SER A 264 3.00 6.17 -17.21
CA SER A 264 3.58 7.06 -18.23
C SER A 264 4.91 7.70 -17.85
N GLU A 265 5.30 7.69 -16.58
CA GLU A 265 6.55 8.30 -16.07
C GLU A 265 7.71 7.29 -16.01
N LEU A 266 7.41 5.99 -16.19
CA LEU A 266 8.38 4.90 -16.22
C LEU A 266 9.02 4.77 -17.62
N VAL A 267 9.72 5.81 -18.08
CA VAL A 267 10.46 5.75 -19.36
C VAL A 267 11.45 4.57 -19.32
N GLY A 268 11.37 3.66 -20.29
CA GLY A 268 12.28 2.51 -20.40
C GLY A 268 11.80 1.20 -19.73
N ALA A 269 10.71 1.21 -18.96
CA ALA A 269 10.18 -0.01 -18.34
C ALA A 269 8.71 -0.27 -18.69
N ARG A 270 8.34 -1.56 -18.78
CA ARG A 270 6.94 -1.98 -18.92
C ARG A 270 6.42 -2.45 -17.58
N ALA A 271 5.50 -1.69 -16.98
CA ALA A 271 4.82 -2.10 -15.76
C ALA A 271 3.48 -2.78 -16.07
N ARG A 272 3.21 -3.88 -15.39
CA ARG A 272 1.92 -4.57 -15.36
C ARG A 272 1.53 -4.84 -13.91
N PRO A 273 0.22 -4.85 -13.59
CA PRO A 273 -0.27 -5.34 -12.30
C PRO A 273 0.22 -6.75 -12.01
N PHE A 274 0.02 -7.21 -10.77
CA PHE A 274 0.23 -8.61 -10.45
C PHE A 274 -0.57 -9.53 -11.38
N VAL A 275 0.06 -10.66 -11.71
CA VAL A 275 -0.54 -11.75 -12.48
C VAL A 275 -0.99 -12.87 -11.55
N TRP A 276 -1.87 -13.73 -12.03
CA TRP A 276 -2.30 -14.91 -11.28
C TRP A 276 -1.15 -15.90 -11.08
N PRO A 277 -1.17 -16.73 -10.02
CA PRO A 277 -0.10 -17.70 -9.77
C PRO A 277 0.20 -18.64 -10.94
N TRP A 278 -0.81 -19.04 -11.72
CA TRP A 278 -0.64 -19.89 -12.91
C TRP A 278 -0.06 -19.16 -14.13
N GLN A 279 0.02 -17.83 -14.11
CA GLN A 279 0.61 -17.01 -15.17
C GLN A 279 2.08 -16.66 -14.91
N VAL A 280 2.55 -16.81 -13.66
CA VAL A 280 3.96 -16.60 -13.29
C VAL A 280 4.94 -17.39 -14.16
N PRO A 281 4.69 -18.69 -14.52
CA PRO A 281 5.57 -19.43 -15.42
C PRO A 281 5.73 -18.75 -16.78
N ASP A 282 4.67 -18.16 -17.32
CA ASP A 282 4.71 -17.51 -18.63
C ASP A 282 5.52 -16.22 -18.58
N GLU A 283 5.33 -15.41 -17.53
CA GLU A 283 6.12 -14.19 -17.31
C GLU A 283 7.61 -14.51 -17.15
N LEU A 284 7.95 -15.57 -16.41
CA LEU A 284 9.33 -16.04 -16.26
C LEU A 284 9.90 -16.56 -17.58
N ARG A 285 9.14 -17.38 -18.31
CA ARG A 285 9.58 -17.96 -19.59
C ARG A 285 9.83 -16.92 -20.67
N GLN A 286 9.08 -15.82 -20.65
CA GLN A 286 9.29 -14.70 -21.58
C GLN A 286 10.47 -13.80 -21.21
N SER A 287 11.10 -14.00 -20.06
CA SER A 287 12.29 -13.27 -19.63
C SER A 287 13.59 -14.05 -19.92
N CYS A 288 14.71 -13.34 -20.01
CA CYS A 288 16.05 -13.91 -20.05
C CYS A 288 16.76 -13.84 -18.68
N GLY A 289 16.17 -13.16 -17.70
CA GLY A 289 16.68 -13.07 -16.34
C GLY A 289 15.67 -12.45 -15.37
N VAL A 290 15.87 -12.67 -14.08
CA VAL A 290 14.99 -12.20 -13.01
C VAL A 290 15.76 -11.37 -12.01
N VAL A 291 15.20 -10.23 -11.61
CA VAL A 291 15.72 -9.41 -10.51
C VAL A 291 14.90 -9.71 -9.26
N ALA A 292 15.49 -10.44 -8.30
CA ALA A 292 14.74 -10.97 -7.16
C ALA A 292 14.84 -10.11 -5.88
N SER A 293 15.86 -9.27 -5.74
CA SER A 293 16.06 -8.46 -4.53
C SER A 293 15.40 -7.08 -4.60
N GLU A 294 14.64 -6.74 -3.55
CA GLU A 294 14.41 -5.35 -3.14
C GLU A 294 15.67 -4.92 -2.34
N PRO A 295 16.43 -3.89 -2.75
CA PRO A 295 17.68 -3.52 -2.06
C PRO A 295 17.50 -3.02 -0.61
N SER A 296 16.27 -2.85 -0.13
CA SER A 296 15.93 -2.16 1.12
C SER A 296 14.98 -2.93 2.05
N SER A 297 14.45 -4.09 1.64
CA SER A 297 13.66 -4.90 2.56
C SER A 297 14.63 -5.55 3.54
N VAL A 298 14.51 -5.21 4.83
CA VAL A 298 15.20 -5.88 5.96
C VAL A 298 15.41 -7.34 5.60
N GLU A 299 16.65 -7.71 5.25
CA GLU A 299 17.00 -9.08 4.91
C GLU A 299 16.50 -9.93 6.08
N ILE A 300 15.48 -10.76 5.85
CA ILE A 300 15.12 -11.80 6.82
C ILE A 300 16.17 -12.87 6.57
N PRO A 301 17.19 -13.01 7.45
CA PRO A 301 18.32 -13.87 7.16
C PRO A 301 17.83 -15.29 6.90
N GLY A 302 18.31 -15.89 5.80
CA GLY A 302 17.95 -17.26 5.40
C GLY A 302 16.56 -17.44 4.78
N HIS A 303 15.80 -16.37 4.51
CA HIS A 303 14.55 -16.49 3.77
C HIS A 303 14.80 -16.46 2.26
N LEU A 304 14.99 -17.63 1.65
CA LEU A 304 15.00 -17.74 0.19
C LEU A 304 13.61 -17.38 -0.35
N GLY A 305 13.49 -16.23 -1.02
CA GLY A 305 12.22 -15.76 -1.56
C GLY A 305 11.70 -16.71 -2.64
N LEU A 306 10.40 -17.02 -2.62
CA LEU A 306 9.75 -17.90 -3.59
C LEU A 306 10.10 -17.53 -5.05
N LYS A 307 10.17 -16.23 -5.36
CA LYS A 307 10.54 -15.68 -6.67
C LYS A 307 11.87 -16.23 -7.21
N ALA A 308 12.88 -16.35 -6.33
CA ALA A 308 14.21 -16.81 -6.73
C ALA A 308 14.18 -18.30 -7.06
N VAL A 309 13.41 -19.08 -6.30
CA VAL A 309 13.23 -20.51 -6.53
C VAL A 309 12.38 -20.76 -7.78
N GLU A 310 11.33 -19.97 -7.99
CA GLU A 310 10.50 -19.99 -9.20
C GLU A 310 11.32 -19.66 -10.46
N ALA A 311 12.16 -18.63 -10.39
CA ALA A 311 13.05 -18.26 -11.49
C ALA A 311 14.08 -19.37 -11.78
N ALA A 312 14.68 -19.96 -10.74
CA ALA A 312 15.59 -21.09 -10.90
C ALA A 312 14.88 -22.31 -11.52
N ALA A 313 13.65 -22.62 -11.08
CA ALA A 313 12.81 -23.67 -11.65
C ALA A 313 12.49 -23.42 -13.12
N ALA A 314 12.24 -22.16 -13.51
CA ALA A 314 12.04 -21.76 -14.89
C ALA A 314 13.35 -21.69 -15.72
N GLY A 315 14.50 -21.99 -15.11
CA GLY A 315 15.80 -21.94 -15.76
C GLY A 315 16.19 -20.53 -16.17
N ARG A 316 15.90 -19.54 -15.32
CA ARG A 316 16.22 -18.13 -15.55
C ARG A 316 17.30 -17.67 -14.55
N PRO A 317 18.42 -17.11 -15.02
CA PRO A 317 19.40 -16.47 -14.15
C PRO A 317 18.74 -15.46 -13.22
N VAL A 318 19.11 -15.50 -11.93
CA VAL A 318 18.51 -14.67 -10.89
C VAL A 318 19.56 -13.73 -10.33
N CYS A 319 19.32 -12.42 -10.43
CA CYS A 319 20.11 -11.41 -9.74
C CYS A 319 19.76 -11.40 -8.26
N LEU A 320 20.72 -11.76 -7.41
CA LEU A 320 20.57 -11.90 -5.97
C LEU A 320 21.81 -11.40 -5.22
N PRO A 321 21.66 -10.72 -4.07
CA PRO A 321 22.79 -10.39 -3.20
C PRO A 321 23.64 -11.62 -2.89
N ALA A 322 24.96 -11.45 -2.83
CA ALA A 322 25.93 -12.55 -2.64
C ALA A 322 25.56 -13.46 -1.45
N ARG A 323 25.12 -12.89 -0.32
CA ARG A 323 24.69 -13.65 0.87
C ARG A 323 23.50 -14.58 0.62
N LEU A 324 22.61 -14.23 -0.30
CA LEU A 324 21.47 -15.08 -0.67
C LEU A 324 21.86 -16.12 -1.72
N SER A 325 22.86 -15.83 -2.56
CA SER A 325 23.40 -16.78 -3.55
C SER A 325 24.04 -18.01 -2.88
N GLU A 326 24.62 -17.84 -1.69
CA GLU A 326 25.18 -18.94 -0.90
C GLU A 326 24.15 -20.04 -0.60
N ASN A 327 22.86 -19.69 -0.47
CA ASN A 327 21.79 -20.67 -0.23
C ASN A 327 21.56 -21.61 -1.41
N PHE A 328 21.98 -21.23 -2.62
CA PHE A 328 21.93 -22.11 -3.77
C PHE A 328 23.12 -23.07 -3.80
N GLY A 329 24.24 -22.78 -3.13
CA GLY A 329 25.46 -23.58 -3.26
C GLY A 329 25.95 -23.68 -4.72
N LEU A 330 25.58 -22.71 -5.55
CA LEU A 330 26.06 -22.55 -6.92
C LEU A 330 27.18 -21.52 -6.94
N SER A 331 28.00 -21.55 -7.99
CA SER A 331 29.12 -20.61 -8.10
C SER A 331 28.60 -19.19 -8.37
N ALA A 332 29.37 -18.18 -7.96
CA ALA A 332 29.08 -16.79 -8.32
C ALA A 332 29.08 -16.55 -9.83
N ALA A 333 29.63 -17.48 -10.63
CA ALA A 333 29.59 -17.41 -12.08
C ALA A 333 28.20 -17.78 -12.66
N ASP A 334 27.37 -18.50 -11.90
CA ASP A 334 26.02 -18.96 -12.30
C ASP A 334 24.90 -18.10 -11.69
N ILE A 335 25.17 -17.41 -10.58
CA ILE A 335 24.22 -16.52 -9.90
C ILE A 335 24.78 -15.10 -9.89
N PRO A 336 24.30 -14.21 -10.78
CA PRO A 336 24.77 -12.83 -10.81
C PRO A 336 24.44 -12.11 -9.50
N ALA A 337 25.44 -11.44 -8.91
CA ALA A 337 25.27 -10.73 -7.64
C ALA A 337 24.66 -9.33 -7.84
N THR A 338 24.89 -8.75 -9.02
CA THR A 338 24.37 -7.44 -9.40
C THR A 338 23.67 -7.48 -10.77
N LEU A 339 23.02 -6.36 -11.13
CA LEU A 339 22.39 -6.22 -12.44
C LEU A 339 23.43 -6.20 -13.57
N GLU A 340 24.60 -5.62 -13.32
CA GLU A 340 25.74 -5.60 -14.24
C GLU A 340 26.31 -7.01 -14.45
N ASP A 341 26.34 -7.85 -13.40
CA ASP A 341 26.72 -9.26 -13.55
C ASP A 341 25.71 -10.00 -14.44
N LEU A 342 24.42 -9.74 -14.26
CA LEU A 342 23.37 -10.32 -15.09
C LEU A 342 23.50 -9.84 -16.54
N ALA A 343 23.72 -8.54 -16.78
CA ALA A 343 23.94 -8.01 -18.13
C ALA A 343 25.15 -8.66 -18.81
N ARG A 344 26.30 -8.74 -18.12
CA ARG A 344 27.51 -9.40 -18.63
C ARG A 344 27.30 -10.88 -18.90
N LEU A 345 26.50 -11.57 -18.08
CA LEU A 345 26.12 -12.95 -18.33
C LEU A 345 25.29 -13.07 -19.62
N LEU A 346 24.35 -12.15 -19.85
CA LEU A 346 23.49 -12.13 -21.04
C LEU A 346 24.24 -11.73 -22.34
N ASP A 347 25.39 -11.08 -22.24
CA ASP A 347 26.27 -10.79 -23.38
C ASP A 347 26.96 -12.04 -23.94
N ASP A 348 26.99 -13.15 -23.18
CA ASP A 348 27.44 -14.47 -23.62
C ASP A 348 26.25 -15.45 -23.63
N PRO A 349 25.56 -15.61 -24.77
CA PRO A 349 24.37 -16.46 -24.86
C PRO A 349 24.59 -17.91 -24.41
N ALA A 350 25.76 -18.47 -24.73
CA ALA A 350 26.09 -19.86 -24.37
C ALA A 350 26.22 -19.99 -22.84
N ARG A 351 26.90 -19.03 -22.21
CA ARG A 351 27.05 -18.98 -20.76
C ARG A 351 25.72 -18.71 -20.05
N ALA A 352 24.89 -17.80 -20.56
CA ALA A 352 23.57 -17.52 -20.00
C ALA A 352 22.65 -18.76 -20.03
N ILE A 353 22.61 -19.47 -21.16
CA ILE A 353 21.85 -20.72 -21.30
C ILE A 353 22.41 -21.80 -20.37
N GLY A 354 23.74 -21.89 -20.23
CA GLY A 354 24.40 -22.79 -19.30
C GLY A 354 24.02 -22.52 -17.84
N ALA A 355 24.06 -21.26 -17.41
CA ALA A 355 23.66 -20.84 -16.06
C ALA A 355 22.17 -21.12 -15.79
N GLY A 356 21.29 -20.81 -16.76
CA GLY A 356 19.86 -21.13 -16.69
C GLY A 356 19.59 -22.63 -16.53
N ARG A 357 20.30 -23.47 -17.29
CA ARG A 357 20.23 -24.94 -17.15
C ARG A 357 20.75 -25.39 -15.79
N ALA A 358 21.89 -24.86 -15.34
CA ALA A 358 22.47 -25.22 -14.04
C ALA A 358 21.51 -24.92 -12.88
N LEU A 359 20.79 -23.79 -12.92
CA LEU A 359 19.76 -23.42 -11.95
C LEU A 359 18.53 -24.35 -12.01
N HIS A 360 18.09 -24.71 -13.20
CA HIS A 360 16.99 -25.65 -13.38
C HIS A 360 17.36 -27.04 -12.84
N ASP A 361 18.52 -27.57 -13.23
CA ASP A 361 19.01 -28.86 -12.77
C ASP A 361 19.27 -28.86 -11.26
N TRP A 362 19.76 -27.74 -10.70
CA TRP A 362 19.86 -27.56 -9.27
C TRP A 362 18.51 -27.69 -8.59
N THR A 363 17.48 -27.05 -9.13
CA THR A 363 16.12 -27.12 -8.59
C THR A 363 15.60 -28.56 -8.62
N ALA A 364 15.78 -29.26 -9.74
CA ALA A 364 15.41 -30.67 -9.88
C ALA A 364 16.15 -31.59 -8.89
N ARG A 365 17.45 -31.35 -8.67
CA ARG A 365 18.25 -32.06 -7.65
C ARG A 365 17.79 -31.76 -6.23
N LYS A 366 17.35 -30.54 -5.91
CA LYS A 366 16.81 -30.22 -4.58
C LYS A 366 15.47 -30.92 -4.33
N ILE A 367 14.60 -31.00 -5.35
CA ILE A 367 13.33 -31.75 -5.26
C ILE A 367 13.58 -33.23 -4.93
N THR A 368 14.60 -33.84 -5.53
CA THR A 368 14.86 -35.29 -5.48
C THR A 368 15.94 -35.70 -4.47
N GLY A 369 16.69 -34.74 -3.93
CA GLY A 369 17.91 -34.97 -3.17
C GLY A 369 17.73 -35.06 -1.65
N ALA A 370 18.84 -35.31 -0.96
CA ALA A 370 18.86 -35.39 0.51
C ALA A 370 18.76 -34.01 1.20
N ASP A 371 19.14 -32.91 0.53
CA ASP A 371 18.95 -31.57 1.07
C ASP A 371 17.49 -31.14 0.92
N ARG A 372 16.74 -31.29 2.00
CA ARG A 372 15.32 -30.99 2.07
C ARG A 372 15.01 -29.55 2.46
N SER A 373 15.86 -28.58 2.11
CA SER A 373 15.59 -27.15 2.31
C SER A 373 14.57 -26.58 1.31
N ILE A 374 14.44 -27.23 0.15
CA ILE A 374 13.44 -26.98 -0.89
C ILE A 374 12.83 -28.32 -1.28
N VAL A 375 11.52 -28.37 -1.49
CA VAL A 375 10.81 -29.60 -1.87
C VAL A 375 9.75 -29.32 -2.92
N GLY A 376 9.32 -30.35 -3.64
CA GLY A 376 8.14 -30.26 -4.48
C GLY A 376 6.89 -29.93 -3.67
N PHE A 377 5.90 -29.27 -4.29
CA PHE A 377 4.69 -28.84 -3.58
C PHE A 377 3.95 -29.98 -2.87
N ARG A 378 3.94 -31.17 -3.49
CA ARG A 378 3.32 -32.37 -2.92
C ARG A 378 3.96 -32.76 -1.57
N GLU A 379 5.28 -32.92 -1.52
CA GLU A 379 5.99 -33.23 -0.27
C GLU A 379 5.77 -32.14 0.79
N PHE A 380 5.75 -30.87 0.39
CA PHE A 380 5.41 -29.78 1.31
C PHE A 380 4.02 -30.00 1.92
N ALA A 381 3.02 -30.31 1.09
CA ALA A 381 1.67 -30.56 1.55
C ALA A 381 1.56 -31.85 2.39
N ASP A 382 2.31 -32.92 2.08
CA ASP A 382 2.37 -34.16 2.89
C ASP A 382 2.83 -33.85 4.33
N ARG A 383 3.83 -32.96 4.49
CA ARG A 383 4.32 -32.56 5.81
C ARG A 383 3.31 -31.72 6.59
N VAL A 384 2.55 -30.88 5.91
CA VAL A 384 1.49 -30.10 6.55
C VAL A 384 0.36 -31.03 6.97
N GLU A 385 -0.08 -31.90 6.07
CA GLU A 385 -1.12 -32.93 6.31
C GLU A 385 -0.77 -33.83 7.48
N ALA A 386 0.41 -34.45 7.49
CA ALA A 386 0.84 -35.31 8.60
C ALA A 386 0.76 -34.61 9.96
N ALA A 387 1.11 -33.32 10.00
CA ALA A 387 1.00 -32.53 11.22
C ALA A 387 -0.44 -32.14 11.56
N LEU A 388 -1.32 -31.93 10.58
CA LEU A 388 -2.75 -31.70 10.81
C LEU A 388 -3.45 -32.97 11.31
N SER A 389 -3.16 -34.13 10.72
CA SER A 389 -3.74 -35.42 11.14
C SER A 389 -3.41 -35.74 12.60
N SER A 390 -2.24 -35.31 13.11
CA SER A 390 -1.89 -35.46 14.53
C SER A 390 -2.74 -34.60 15.49
N LEU A 391 -3.48 -33.63 14.97
CA LEU A 391 -4.37 -32.74 15.74
C LEU A 391 -5.83 -33.20 15.70
N VAL A 392 -6.19 -34.13 14.81
CA VAL A 392 -7.53 -34.68 14.71
C VAL A 392 -7.66 -35.81 15.76
N PRO A 393 -8.66 -35.76 16.66
CA PRO A 393 -8.87 -36.83 17.62
C PRO A 393 -9.16 -38.16 16.90
N PRO A 394 -8.68 -39.31 17.41
CA PRO A 394 -9.02 -40.60 16.82
C PRO A 394 -10.53 -40.85 16.89
N VAL A 395 -11.09 -41.29 15.76
CA VAL A 395 -12.50 -41.67 15.64
C VAL A 395 -12.81 -42.75 16.68
N GLY A 396 -13.68 -42.48 17.64
CA GLY A 396 -14.11 -43.44 18.66
C GLY A 396 -13.47 -43.29 20.05
N ALA A 397 -12.61 -42.29 20.29
CA ALA A 397 -12.48 -41.79 21.66
C ALA A 397 -13.85 -41.23 22.09
N ASP A 398 -14.32 -41.52 23.31
CA ASP A 398 -15.62 -41.10 23.89
C ASP A 398 -15.78 -39.56 24.02
N SER A 399 -15.51 -38.81 22.95
CA SER A 399 -15.88 -37.42 22.83
C SER A 399 -17.39 -37.39 22.64
N THR A 400 -18.07 -36.76 23.59
CA THR A 400 -19.43 -36.26 23.42
C THR A 400 -19.50 -35.59 22.05
N PRO A 401 -20.49 -35.94 21.19
CA PRO A 401 -20.56 -35.39 19.85
C PRO A 401 -20.45 -33.87 19.92
N SER A 402 -19.49 -33.31 19.17
CA SER A 402 -19.38 -31.87 18.98
C SER A 402 -20.77 -31.30 18.68
N ALA A 403 -21.10 -30.15 19.26
CA ALA A 403 -22.40 -29.49 19.13
C ALA A 403 -22.81 -29.21 17.66
N CYS A 404 -21.93 -29.44 16.70
CA CYS A 404 -22.15 -29.34 15.26
C CYS A 404 -22.62 -30.66 14.62
N ALA A 405 -23.54 -31.40 15.24
CA ALA A 405 -24.23 -32.47 14.53
C ALA A 405 -25.05 -31.84 13.39
N ALA A 406 -24.58 -32.00 12.16
CA ALA A 406 -25.18 -31.37 10.98
C ALA A 406 -26.63 -31.83 10.80
N ASP A 407 -27.54 -30.88 10.63
CA ASP A 407 -28.90 -31.13 10.15
C ASP A 407 -28.82 -31.40 8.63
N PRO A 408 -29.13 -32.61 8.15
CA PRO A 408 -29.02 -32.96 6.73
C PRO A 408 -29.94 -32.14 5.82
N ASP A 409 -30.97 -31.46 6.36
CA ASP A 409 -31.87 -30.61 5.58
C ASP A 409 -31.28 -29.21 5.27
N LEU A 410 -30.23 -28.79 5.99
CA LEU A 410 -29.58 -27.49 5.78
C LEU A 410 -28.70 -27.45 4.51
N ASP A 411 -28.15 -28.61 4.11
CA ASP A 411 -27.22 -28.77 2.99
C ASP A 411 -27.88 -28.49 1.62
N ILE A 412 -29.17 -28.79 1.49
CA ILE A 412 -29.96 -28.54 0.27
C ILE A 412 -30.31 -27.05 0.11
N ALA A 413 -30.55 -26.34 1.21
CA ALA A 413 -30.93 -24.92 1.17
C ALA A 413 -29.77 -24.00 0.79
N VAL A 414 -28.53 -24.35 1.18
CA VAL A 414 -27.34 -23.56 0.85
C VAL A 414 -26.90 -23.74 -0.61
N GLN A 415 -27.10 -24.93 -1.19
CA GLN A 415 -26.82 -25.17 -2.62
C GLN A 415 -27.80 -24.46 -3.56
N ALA A 416 -29.06 -24.27 -3.15
CA ALA A 416 -30.08 -23.59 -3.95
C ALA A 416 -29.94 -22.04 -4.01
N ALA A 417 -29.05 -21.45 -3.20
CA ALA A 417 -28.83 -20.00 -3.13
C ALA A 417 -27.76 -19.46 -4.12
N GLN A 418 -27.25 -20.29 -5.03
CA GLN A 418 -26.31 -19.87 -6.09
C GLN A 418 -27.06 -19.20 -7.26
N PRO A 419 -26.68 -17.99 -7.73
CA PRO A 419 -27.35 -17.35 -8.86
C PRO A 419 -26.98 -18.01 -10.19
N VAL A 420 -27.98 -18.53 -10.91
CA VAL A 420 -27.82 -19.02 -12.30
C VAL A 420 -27.61 -17.82 -13.22
N LEU A 421 -26.45 -17.78 -13.91
CA LEU A 421 -26.07 -16.74 -14.85
C LEU A 421 -26.44 -17.15 -16.28
N ALA A 422 -27.48 -16.54 -16.89
CA ALA A 422 -27.74 -16.67 -18.32
C ALA A 422 -27.11 -15.47 -19.06
N VAL A 423 -26.17 -15.75 -19.97
CA VAL A 423 -25.54 -14.74 -20.84
C VAL A 423 -26.28 -14.71 -22.18
N VAL A 424 -26.87 -13.58 -22.54
CA VAL A 424 -27.36 -13.31 -23.91
C VAL A 424 -26.27 -12.51 -24.64
N THR A 425 -25.76 -13.04 -25.74
CA THR A 425 -24.83 -12.36 -26.64
C THR A 425 -25.61 -11.50 -27.63
N ASP A 426 -25.13 -10.29 -27.94
CA ASP A 426 -25.71 -9.43 -28.98
C ASP A 426 -24.68 -9.13 -30.08
N HIS A 427 -25.18 -9.10 -31.32
CA HIS A 427 -24.44 -8.92 -32.57
C HIS A 427 -24.31 -7.44 -32.94
N ASP A 428 -23.25 -7.11 -33.68
CA ASP A 428 -22.95 -5.81 -34.30
C ASP A 428 -24.16 -5.19 -35.03
N HIS A 429 -24.24 -3.85 -35.03
CA HIS A 429 -24.50 -3.01 -36.22
C HIS A 429 -24.12 -1.54 -35.92
N GLY A 430 -23.38 -0.92 -36.86
CA GLY A 430 -22.82 0.43 -36.72
C GLY A 430 -23.76 1.58 -37.09
N ALA A 431 -23.57 2.73 -36.44
CA ALA A 431 -24.05 4.03 -36.89
C ALA A 431 -23.12 5.17 -36.38
N GLN A 432 -22.85 6.15 -37.24
CA GLN A 432 -22.06 7.36 -36.95
C GLN A 432 -22.82 8.33 -36.02
N ILE A 433 -22.11 8.94 -35.06
CA ILE A 433 -22.64 9.94 -34.12
C ILE A 433 -21.79 11.22 -34.20
N GLY A 434 -22.44 12.39 -34.36
CA GLY A 434 -21.82 13.73 -34.43
C GLY A 434 -21.39 14.33 -33.07
N PRO A 435 -20.80 15.55 -33.06
CA PRO A 435 -19.89 16.01 -32.01
C PRO A 435 -20.50 16.49 -30.67
N GLU A 436 -21.80 16.32 -30.41
CA GLU A 436 -22.42 16.77 -29.13
C GLU A 436 -23.24 15.71 -28.37
N THR A 437 -22.93 14.42 -28.54
CA THR A 437 -23.66 13.36 -27.82
C THR A 437 -22.94 12.93 -26.53
N ILE A 438 -23.55 13.21 -25.37
CA ILE A 438 -23.15 12.63 -24.07
C ILE A 438 -23.57 11.16 -24.05
N LEU A 439 -22.59 10.25 -23.94
CA LEU A 439 -22.77 8.81 -24.01
C LEU A 439 -23.25 8.26 -22.64
N CYS A 440 -24.57 8.09 -22.47
CA CYS A 440 -25.12 7.35 -21.33
C CYS A 440 -25.13 5.84 -21.63
N ARG A 441 -24.37 5.06 -20.85
CA ARG A 441 -24.30 3.59 -20.96
C ARG A 441 -25.62 2.95 -20.49
N ARG A 442 -26.12 1.93 -21.22
CA ARG A 442 -27.28 1.10 -20.81
C ARG A 442 -27.00 0.40 -19.48
N VAL A 443 -27.98 0.41 -18.58
CA VAL A 443 -27.94 -0.26 -17.27
C VAL A 443 -28.78 -1.54 -17.33
N PRO A 444 -28.26 -2.73 -16.98
CA PRO A 444 -29.08 -3.95 -16.90
C PRO A 444 -30.14 -3.82 -15.80
N THR A 445 -31.36 -4.25 -16.11
CA THR A 445 -32.47 -4.28 -15.15
C THR A 445 -33.11 -5.66 -15.15
N TRP A 446 -33.33 -6.25 -13.97
CA TRP A 446 -34.01 -7.53 -13.78
C TRP A 446 -35.36 -7.31 -13.10
N VAL A 447 -36.36 -8.12 -13.47
CA VAL A 447 -37.71 -8.08 -12.89
C VAL A 447 -38.05 -9.47 -12.38
N THR A 448 -38.42 -9.58 -11.11
CA THR A 448 -38.84 -10.84 -10.48
C THR A 448 -40.25 -10.70 -9.92
N ARG A 449 -41.14 -11.62 -10.30
CA ARG A 449 -42.49 -11.74 -9.72
C ARG A 449 -42.52 -12.84 -8.68
N PHE A 450 -43.05 -12.54 -7.50
CA PHE A 450 -43.24 -13.50 -6.43
C PHE A 450 -44.68 -14.03 -6.42
N GLY A 451 -44.86 -15.22 -5.83
CA GLY A 451 -46.17 -15.91 -5.77
C GLY A 451 -47.24 -15.17 -4.95
N ASP A 452 -46.87 -14.13 -4.21
CA ASP A 452 -47.78 -13.23 -3.48
C ASP A 452 -48.31 -12.06 -4.33
N GLY A 453 -47.95 -12.01 -5.62
CA GLY A 453 -48.34 -10.94 -6.55
C GLY A 453 -47.45 -9.71 -6.49
N SER A 454 -46.42 -9.66 -5.63
CA SER A 454 -45.45 -8.57 -5.61
C SER A 454 -44.44 -8.71 -6.77
N THR A 455 -44.07 -7.57 -7.36
CA THR A 455 -43.08 -7.50 -8.44
C THR A 455 -41.94 -6.60 -8.01
N HIS A 456 -40.73 -7.14 -8.01
CA HIS A 456 -39.52 -6.43 -7.60
C HIS A 456 -38.65 -6.15 -8.84
N VAL A 457 -38.14 -4.92 -8.95
CA VAL A 457 -37.26 -4.50 -10.05
C VAL A 457 -35.88 -4.18 -9.49
N LEU A 458 -34.86 -4.82 -10.05
CA LEU A 458 -33.45 -4.71 -9.66
C LEU A 458 -32.67 -4.05 -10.79
N ALA A 459 -32.18 -2.83 -10.56
CA ALA A 459 -31.26 -2.16 -11.47
C ALA A 459 -29.83 -2.21 -10.91
N GLN A 460 -28.84 -2.55 -11.74
CA GLN A 460 -27.43 -2.58 -11.34
C GLN A 460 -26.63 -1.56 -12.15
N SER A 461 -26.33 -0.39 -11.57
CA SER A 461 -25.37 0.53 -12.18
C SER A 461 -23.95 0.00 -11.99
N ALA A 462 -23.06 0.34 -12.94
CA ALA A 462 -21.67 -0.07 -12.92
C ALA A 462 -20.94 0.52 -11.70
N GLY A 463 -21.00 -0.18 -10.57
CA GLY A 463 -20.05 -0.03 -9.46
C GLY A 463 -20.61 0.15 -8.06
N VAL A 464 -21.88 0.47 -7.81
CA VAL A 464 -22.36 0.71 -6.42
C VAL A 464 -23.85 0.35 -6.20
N HIS A 465 -24.10 -0.42 -5.11
CA HIS A 465 -25.37 -0.83 -4.46
C HIS A 465 -26.43 -1.58 -5.29
N ARG A 466 -26.80 -2.79 -4.84
CA ARG A 466 -28.15 -3.34 -5.07
C ARG A 466 -29.14 -2.55 -4.21
N ARG A 467 -30.20 -2.04 -4.82
CA ARG A 467 -31.37 -1.54 -4.10
C ARG A 467 -32.61 -2.18 -4.67
N GLU A 468 -33.40 -2.74 -3.77
CA GLU A 468 -34.69 -3.33 -4.06
C GLU A 468 -35.75 -2.25 -3.89
N PHE A 469 -36.60 -2.07 -4.90
CA PHE A 469 -37.66 -1.07 -4.87
C PHE A 469 -39.00 -1.76 -5.09
N ARG A 470 -39.95 -1.50 -4.19
CA ARG A 470 -41.37 -1.76 -4.44
C ARG A 470 -41.93 -0.61 -5.24
N MET A 471 -42.26 -0.85 -6.51
CA MET A 471 -42.92 0.12 -7.36
C MET A 471 -44.43 -0.12 -7.36
N ASP A 472 -45.20 0.98 -7.34
CA ASP A 472 -46.65 0.95 -7.55
C ASP A 472 -46.96 0.44 -8.97
N ALA A 473 -47.99 -0.40 -9.11
CA ALA A 473 -48.42 -1.01 -10.37
C ALA A 473 -48.73 0.00 -11.48
N ARG A 474 -48.91 1.29 -11.17
CA ARG A 474 -49.08 2.37 -12.15
C ARG A 474 -47.79 2.74 -12.89
N TYR A 475 -46.63 2.67 -12.25
CA TYR A 475 -45.35 2.95 -12.91
C TYR A 475 -44.86 1.78 -13.77
N ILE A 476 -45.23 0.55 -13.41
CA ILE A 476 -44.93 -0.66 -14.20
C ILE A 476 -45.67 -0.60 -15.55
N ARG A 477 -46.94 -0.17 -15.56
CA ARG A 477 -47.69 0.02 -16.82
C ARG A 477 -47.10 1.09 -17.74
N LEU A 478 -46.47 2.12 -17.18
CA LEU A 478 -45.76 3.15 -17.95
C LEU A 478 -44.46 2.63 -18.57
N LEU A 479 -43.77 1.69 -17.90
CA LEU A 479 -42.56 1.05 -18.40
C LEU A 479 -42.86 -0.07 -19.42
N GLU A 480 -43.97 -0.79 -19.23
CA GLU A 480 -44.45 -1.84 -20.16
C GLU A 480 -45.03 -1.27 -21.47
N GLN A 481 -45.49 -0.01 -21.46
CA GLN A 481 -46.01 0.68 -22.66
C GLN A 481 -44.92 1.37 -23.51
N ALA A 482 -43.68 1.43 -23.03
CA ALA A 482 -42.56 2.00 -23.76
C ALA A 482 -41.96 0.95 -24.71
N ASP A 483 -42.50 0.89 -25.92
CA ASP A 483 -42.10 -0.07 -26.95
C ASP A 483 -40.69 0.22 -27.47
N GLY A 484 -39.69 -0.50 -26.94
CA GLY A 484 -38.37 -0.77 -27.51
C GLY A 484 -37.45 0.40 -27.89
N SER A 485 -37.88 1.66 -27.78
CA SER A 485 -37.15 2.82 -28.29
C SER A 485 -37.04 3.93 -27.23
N SER A 486 -35.83 4.03 -26.66
CA SER A 486 -35.28 5.14 -25.86
C SER A 486 -36.09 5.62 -24.63
N PRO A 487 -35.68 5.31 -23.38
CA PRO A 487 -36.38 5.71 -22.16
C PRO A 487 -36.09 7.17 -21.72
N CYS A 488 -35.76 8.07 -22.64
CA CYS A 488 -35.47 9.48 -22.34
C CYS A 488 -36.52 10.42 -22.92
N ALA A 489 -37.80 10.17 -22.65
CA ALA A 489 -38.87 11.14 -22.90
C ALA A 489 -40.12 10.87 -22.04
N VAL A 490 -39.98 10.94 -20.71
CA VAL A 490 -41.13 11.17 -19.82
C VAL A 490 -40.71 12.19 -18.77
N LEU A 491 -40.93 13.48 -19.05
CA LEU A 491 -40.83 14.54 -18.05
C LEU A 491 -42.21 14.71 -17.39
N THR A 492 -42.29 14.43 -16.09
CA THR A 492 -43.42 14.88 -15.27
C THR A 492 -43.20 16.36 -14.90
N SER A 493 -44.29 17.11 -14.74
CA SER A 493 -44.29 18.55 -14.42
C SER A 493 -44.09 18.85 -12.93
N ASP A 494 -43.76 17.87 -12.10
CA ASP A 494 -43.67 18.02 -10.64
C ASP A 494 -42.23 18.28 -10.16
N ALA A 495 -42.00 19.46 -9.59
CA ALA A 495 -40.72 19.89 -9.03
C ALA A 495 -40.25 19.04 -7.83
N ALA A 496 -41.16 18.37 -7.13
CA ALA A 496 -40.83 17.48 -6.01
C ALA A 496 -40.16 16.18 -6.47
N ASP A 497 -40.58 15.65 -7.63
CA ASP A 497 -39.99 14.45 -8.23
C ASP A 497 -38.62 14.74 -8.82
N TRP A 498 -38.45 15.92 -9.41
CA TRP A 498 -37.15 16.39 -9.90
C TRP A 498 -36.12 16.52 -8.76
N MET A 499 -36.53 16.97 -7.56
CA MET A 499 -35.63 17.03 -6.39
C MET A 499 -35.17 15.65 -5.89
N ARG A 500 -35.97 14.60 -6.07
CA ARG A 500 -35.60 13.23 -5.64
C ARG A 500 -34.58 12.61 -6.60
N LEU A 501 -34.73 12.84 -7.91
CA LEU A 501 -33.75 12.49 -8.94
C LEU A 501 -32.43 13.26 -8.80
N ARG A 502 -32.49 14.51 -8.33
CA ARG A 502 -31.32 15.39 -8.13
C ARG A 502 -30.33 14.88 -7.06
N LYS A 503 -30.76 14.00 -6.15
CA LYS A 503 -29.87 13.33 -5.18
C LYS A 503 -29.03 12.21 -5.81
N LEU A 504 -29.42 11.70 -6.99
CA LEU A 504 -28.77 10.55 -7.63
C LEU A 504 -27.53 10.92 -8.47
N VAL A 505 -27.46 12.12 -9.03
CA VAL A 505 -26.47 12.44 -10.10
C VAL A 505 -25.27 13.25 -9.59
N ALA A 506 -25.34 13.84 -8.40
CA ALA A 506 -24.34 14.80 -7.94
C ALA A 506 -23.00 14.20 -7.47
N CYS A 507 -22.83 12.87 -7.43
CA CYS A 507 -21.62 12.23 -6.88
C CYS A 507 -20.62 11.71 -7.93
N ASP A 508 -21.00 11.55 -9.20
CA ASP A 508 -20.21 10.78 -10.17
C ASP A 508 -19.44 11.61 -11.22
N LEU A 509 -19.38 12.93 -11.07
CA LEU A 509 -18.95 13.84 -12.16
C LEU A 509 -17.56 14.48 -11.96
N LEU A 510 -16.59 13.76 -11.40
CA LEU A 510 -15.21 14.25 -11.30
C LEU A 510 -14.18 13.14 -11.56
N ALA A 511 -13.93 12.80 -12.83
CA ALA A 511 -12.64 12.25 -13.28
C ALA A 511 -12.58 12.00 -14.81
N VAL A 512 -12.45 13.04 -15.63
CA VAL A 512 -11.69 12.99 -16.91
C VAL A 512 -11.31 14.43 -17.29
N LEU A 513 -10.03 14.81 -17.24
CA LEU A 513 -9.51 15.95 -18.02
C LEU A 513 -8.05 15.74 -18.43
N ALA A 514 -7.73 16.22 -19.63
CA ALA A 514 -6.46 16.07 -20.33
C ALA A 514 -5.32 16.92 -19.72
N PRO A 515 -4.04 16.58 -19.98
CA PRO A 515 -2.89 17.36 -19.51
C PRO A 515 -2.89 18.78 -20.09
N GLY A 516 -2.81 19.81 -19.23
CA GLY A 516 -2.63 21.21 -19.64
C GLY A 516 -3.73 22.19 -19.18
N SER A 517 -4.82 21.71 -18.56
CA SER A 517 -5.83 22.61 -17.98
C SER A 517 -5.37 23.24 -16.65
N PRO A 518 -5.78 24.48 -16.34
CA PRO A 518 -5.56 25.07 -15.03
C PRO A 518 -6.17 24.19 -13.92
N PRO A 519 -5.64 24.21 -12.68
CA PRO A 519 -6.17 23.41 -11.60
C PRO A 519 -7.67 23.69 -11.44
N PRO A 520 -8.51 22.65 -11.28
CA PRO A 520 -9.95 22.84 -11.20
C PRO A 520 -10.29 23.69 -9.98
N THR A 521 -11.00 24.80 -10.19
CA THR A 521 -11.73 25.44 -9.11
C THR A 521 -12.73 24.43 -8.56
N VAL A 522 -12.58 24.06 -7.28
CA VAL A 522 -13.53 23.21 -6.57
C VAL A 522 -14.95 23.74 -6.84
N PRO A 523 -15.88 22.93 -7.38
CA PRO A 523 -17.21 23.41 -7.71
C PRO A 523 -17.85 24.11 -6.50
N PRO A 524 -18.52 25.26 -6.66
CA PRO A 524 -19.12 26.01 -5.56
C PRO A 524 -20.02 25.17 -4.64
N LEU A 525 -20.55 24.06 -5.16
CA LEU A 525 -21.33 23.06 -4.45
C LEU A 525 -20.51 22.16 -3.50
N VAL A 526 -19.31 21.73 -3.91
CA VAL A 526 -18.36 21.01 -3.03
C VAL A 526 -17.88 21.96 -1.94
N ARG A 527 -17.54 23.21 -2.29
CA ARG A 527 -17.22 24.27 -1.32
C ARG A 527 -18.36 24.48 -0.31
N ARG A 528 -19.62 24.56 -0.75
CA ARG A 528 -20.79 24.65 0.15
C ARG A 528 -20.99 23.40 1.01
N HIS A 529 -20.69 22.20 0.49
CA HIS A 529 -20.82 20.96 1.24
C HIS A 529 -19.75 20.86 2.33
N LEU A 530 -18.50 21.23 2.01
CA LEU A 530 -17.38 21.35 2.95
C LEU A 530 -17.69 22.39 4.04
N GLN A 531 -18.25 23.55 3.67
CA GLN A 531 -18.65 24.62 4.59
C GLN A 531 -19.82 24.26 5.53
N LYS A 532 -20.72 23.34 5.14
CA LYS A 532 -21.93 23.00 5.92
C LYS A 532 -21.73 21.89 6.96
N ARG A 533 -20.66 21.08 6.84
CA ARG A 533 -20.43 19.92 7.72
C ARG A 533 -19.34 20.11 8.77
N VAL A 534 -18.66 21.26 8.77
CA VAL A 534 -17.53 21.53 9.66
C VAL A 534 -17.67 22.97 10.18
N PRO A 535 -17.66 23.21 11.51
CA PRO A 535 -17.47 24.57 12.03
C PRO A 535 -16.08 25.05 11.60
N LEU A 536 -16.02 26.00 10.67
CA LEU A 536 -14.75 26.51 10.16
C LEU A 536 -14.18 27.57 11.11
N LEU A 537 -12.85 27.59 11.30
CA LEU A 537 -12.15 28.70 11.95
C LEU A 537 -12.33 29.94 11.07
N ARG A 538 -13.31 30.78 11.42
CA ARG A 538 -13.32 32.16 10.95
C ARG A 538 -12.35 32.92 11.82
N SER A 539 -11.28 33.45 11.22
CA SER A 539 -10.41 34.40 11.91
C SER A 539 -11.31 35.54 12.44
N PRO A 540 -11.27 35.88 13.74
CA PRO A 540 -11.89 37.10 14.22
C PRO A 540 -11.27 38.27 13.44
N GLY A 541 -12.08 39.28 13.10
CA GLY A 541 -11.67 40.40 12.25
C GLY A 541 -10.28 40.91 12.60
N ALA A 542 -9.43 41.11 11.57
CA ALA A 542 -8.02 41.39 11.75
C ALA A 542 -7.84 42.65 12.63
N SER A 543 -7.01 42.54 13.67
CA SER A 543 -6.52 43.73 14.37
C SER A 543 -5.71 44.60 13.39
N PRO A 544 -5.55 45.91 13.64
CA PRO A 544 -4.76 46.79 12.77
C PRO A 544 -3.33 46.30 12.55
N GLU A 545 -2.73 45.69 13.58
CA GLU A 545 -1.40 45.08 13.53
C GLU A 545 -1.35 43.87 12.59
N ARG A 546 -2.34 42.99 12.67
CA ARG A 546 -2.48 41.85 11.74
C ARG A 546 -2.64 42.31 10.30
N ALA A 547 -3.45 43.35 10.06
CA ALA A 547 -3.63 43.90 8.71
C ALA A 547 -2.30 44.45 8.13
N ARG A 548 -1.45 45.05 8.97
CA ARG A 548 -0.12 45.52 8.58
C ARG A 548 0.80 44.35 8.21
N ASP A 549 0.83 43.31 9.04
CA ASP A 549 1.68 42.13 8.79
C ASP A 549 1.27 41.38 7.54
N THR A 550 -0.04 41.17 7.33
CA THR A 550 -0.57 40.60 6.09
C THR A 550 -0.18 41.46 4.89
N ALA A 551 -0.28 42.80 4.98
CA ALA A 551 0.09 43.69 3.88
C ALA A 551 1.59 43.63 3.57
N LEU A 552 2.45 43.63 4.59
CA LEU A 552 3.91 43.50 4.45
C LEU A 552 4.29 42.15 3.82
N TYR A 553 3.68 41.05 4.29
CA TYR A 553 3.89 39.74 3.71
C TYR A 553 3.45 39.68 2.25
N ARG A 554 2.26 40.21 1.92
CA ARG A 554 1.77 40.27 0.53
C ARG A 554 2.70 41.07 -0.37
N GLU A 555 3.20 42.20 0.11
CA GLU A 555 4.12 43.08 -0.60
C GLU A 555 5.49 42.43 -0.81
N ARG A 556 6.06 41.81 0.21
CA ARG A 556 7.46 41.34 0.21
C ARG A 556 7.64 39.86 -0.06
N GLY A 557 6.62 39.05 0.18
CA GLY A 557 6.66 37.58 0.09
C GLY A 557 7.24 36.91 1.32
N TYR A 558 7.60 37.70 2.33
CA TYR A 558 8.13 37.22 3.58
C TYR A 558 7.78 38.18 4.73
N LEU A 559 7.79 37.65 5.94
CA LEU A 559 7.65 38.36 7.19
C LEU A 559 8.65 37.76 8.19
N SER A 560 9.17 38.59 9.09
CA SER A 560 10.05 38.16 10.17
C SER A 560 9.64 38.91 11.44
N ALA A 561 9.52 38.17 12.53
CA ALA A 561 9.21 38.70 13.84
C ALA A 561 10.14 38.07 14.88
N ASP A 562 10.67 38.91 15.77
CA ASP A 562 11.57 38.48 16.83
C ASP A 562 10.77 38.13 18.10
N ALA A 563 11.21 37.07 18.79
CA ALA A 563 10.78 36.71 20.15
C ALA A 563 9.27 36.47 20.33
N LEU A 564 8.59 35.89 19.33
CA LEU A 564 7.16 35.60 19.43
C LEU A 564 6.83 34.36 20.29
N LEU A 565 7.76 33.42 20.45
CA LEU A 565 7.52 32.16 21.16
C LEU A 565 7.88 32.26 22.65
N ALA A 566 7.09 31.58 23.48
CA ALA A 566 7.36 31.44 24.90
C ALA A 566 8.74 30.78 25.14
N GLY A 567 9.49 31.31 26.11
CA GLY A 567 10.86 30.85 26.37
C GLY A 567 10.94 29.37 26.74
N ASP A 568 9.99 28.89 27.53
CA ASP A 568 9.96 27.50 28.01
C ASP A 568 9.81 26.47 26.89
N LEU A 569 8.96 26.76 25.88
CA LEU A 569 8.78 25.89 24.72
C LEU A 569 10.05 25.85 23.87
N VAL A 570 10.67 27.01 23.64
CA VAL A 570 11.92 27.09 22.88
C VAL A 570 13.02 26.30 23.57
N ASP A 571 13.13 26.44 24.89
CA ASP A 571 14.15 25.76 25.67
C ASP A 571 13.95 24.23 25.63
N ARG A 572 12.70 23.74 25.74
CA ARG A 572 12.38 22.31 25.58
C ARG A 572 12.69 21.79 24.17
N VAL A 573 12.33 22.53 23.12
CA VAL A 573 12.63 22.14 21.74
C VAL A 573 14.14 22.11 21.52
N SER A 574 14.90 23.05 22.09
CA SER A 574 16.35 23.09 21.97
C SER A 574 17.01 21.84 22.56
N VAL A 575 16.50 21.32 23.68
CA VAL A 575 16.97 20.05 24.27
C VAL A 575 16.76 18.87 23.31
N GLU A 576 15.58 18.76 22.68
CA GLU A 576 15.31 17.69 21.70
C GLU A 576 16.18 17.85 20.44
N LEU A 577 16.43 19.08 20.00
CA LEU A 577 17.33 19.36 18.88
C LEU A 577 18.77 18.96 19.20
N ASP A 578 19.27 19.23 20.40
CA ASP A 578 20.60 18.81 20.82
C ASP A 578 20.75 17.29 20.76
N GLU A 579 19.72 16.53 21.18
CA GLU A 579 19.69 15.07 21.03
C GLU A 579 19.75 14.66 19.54
N ILE A 580 18.91 15.25 18.70
CA ILE A 580 18.86 14.97 17.25
C ILE A 580 20.21 15.22 16.58
N LEU A 581 20.92 16.29 16.97
CA LEU A 581 22.23 16.64 16.42
C LEU A 581 23.33 15.60 16.74
N THR A 582 23.09 14.72 17.72
CA THR A 582 23.98 13.58 18.03
C THR A 582 23.78 12.38 17.12
N TRP A 583 22.70 12.33 16.33
CA TRP A 583 22.38 11.18 15.49
C TRP A 583 23.46 10.90 14.43
N ARG A 584 23.64 9.62 14.09
CA ARG A 584 24.57 9.14 13.05
C ARG A 584 23.90 8.07 12.19
N PRO A 585 24.38 7.82 10.95
CA PRO A 585 23.92 6.68 10.17
C PRO A 585 24.06 5.38 10.99
N GLY A 586 22.96 4.63 11.13
CA GLY A 586 22.91 3.41 11.93
C GLY A 586 22.84 3.61 13.45
N ARG A 587 22.90 4.85 13.96
CA ARG A 587 22.70 5.20 15.38
C ARG A 587 21.68 6.32 15.49
N VAL A 588 20.47 5.98 15.10
CA VAL A 588 19.25 6.78 15.20
C VAL A 588 18.27 5.96 16.03
N PRO A 589 17.47 6.58 16.92
CA PRO A 589 16.42 5.86 17.65
C PRO A 589 15.56 5.01 16.70
N ASN A 590 15.14 3.82 17.14
CA ASN A 590 14.34 2.93 16.29
C ASN A 590 13.08 3.65 15.80
N GLY A 591 12.89 3.68 14.47
CA GLY A 591 11.80 4.44 13.82
C GLY A 591 12.23 5.81 13.29
N ALA A 592 13.21 6.46 13.92
CA ALA A 592 13.70 7.79 13.51
C ALA A 592 14.60 7.77 12.27
N ALA A 593 15.16 6.60 11.90
CA ALA A 593 16.00 6.45 10.71
C ALA A 593 15.31 6.90 9.41
N ARG A 594 13.99 6.72 9.32
CA ARG A 594 13.19 7.12 8.16
C ARG A 594 12.94 8.62 8.09
N LEU A 595 13.16 9.33 9.21
CA LEU A 595 12.93 10.76 9.31
C LEU A 595 14.08 11.56 8.69
N VAL A 596 15.32 11.05 8.76
CA VAL A 596 16.51 11.76 8.22
C VAL A 596 16.55 11.63 6.70
N SER A 597 16.15 12.69 5.99
CA SER A 597 16.07 12.73 4.54
C SER A 597 17.40 13.12 3.87
N SER A 598 18.33 13.73 4.60
CA SER A 598 19.69 13.93 4.10
C SER A 598 20.73 14.04 5.21
N TRP A 599 21.94 13.57 4.90
CA TRP A 599 23.13 13.66 5.73
C TRP A 599 24.14 14.63 5.10
N GLN A 600 24.92 15.31 5.92
CA GLN A 600 26.07 16.11 5.51
C GLN A 600 27.33 15.58 6.19
N THR A 601 28.41 15.45 5.43
CA THR A 601 29.72 15.08 5.99
C THR A 601 30.39 16.34 6.54
N ILE A 602 30.68 16.35 7.84
CA ILE A 602 31.39 17.43 8.54
C ILE A 602 32.54 16.78 9.31
N ASP A 603 33.76 17.21 9.05
CA ASP A 603 34.99 16.66 9.65
C ASP A 603 35.07 15.12 9.55
N GLY A 604 34.70 14.58 8.39
CA GLY A 604 34.68 13.14 8.13
C GLY A 604 33.53 12.36 8.78
N ALA A 605 32.66 13.02 9.54
CA ALA A 605 31.49 12.40 10.17
C ALA A 605 30.18 12.81 9.46
N ALA A 606 29.34 11.82 9.13
CA ALA A 606 28.00 12.09 8.63
C ALA A 606 27.09 12.60 9.76
N ARG A 607 26.48 13.77 9.55
CA ARG A 607 25.59 14.48 10.47
C ARG A 607 24.22 14.73 9.82
N PRO A 608 23.11 14.79 10.58
CA PRO A 608 21.80 15.11 10.01
C PRO A 608 21.81 16.50 9.39
N ARG A 609 21.33 16.62 8.15
CA ARG A 609 21.16 17.92 7.46
C ARG A 609 19.69 18.29 7.33
N ARG A 610 18.87 17.30 6.97
CA ARG A 610 17.41 17.48 6.84
C ARG A 610 16.69 16.30 7.48
N ILE A 611 15.66 16.61 8.25
CA ILE A 611 14.78 15.61 8.87
C ILE A 611 13.35 16.02 8.57
N ASN A 612 12.58 15.10 8.01
CA ASN A 612 11.15 15.29 7.72
C ASN A 612 10.33 14.55 8.78
N ASP A 613 9.01 14.80 8.81
CA ASP A 613 8.08 14.13 9.73
C ASP A 613 8.51 14.30 11.21
N LEU A 614 9.01 15.50 11.53
CA LEU A 614 9.54 15.86 12.85
C LEU A 614 8.56 15.66 13.99
N TRP A 615 7.26 15.59 13.71
CA TRP A 615 6.27 15.29 14.72
C TRP A 615 6.61 14.02 15.52
N ALA A 616 7.23 13.03 14.87
CA ALA A 616 7.66 11.79 15.49
C ALA A 616 9.04 11.87 16.17
N ALA A 617 9.74 13.00 16.05
CA ALA A 617 11.10 13.17 16.58
C ALA A 617 11.12 13.57 18.06
N GLY A 618 10.05 14.17 18.58
CA GLY A 618 9.97 14.60 19.98
C GLY A 618 8.65 15.28 20.35
N GLU A 619 8.36 15.34 21.65
CA GLU A 619 7.11 15.90 22.17
C GLU A 619 7.11 17.43 22.16
N ALA A 620 8.26 18.05 22.47
CA ALA A 620 8.40 19.51 22.43
C ALA A 620 8.34 20.03 20.99
N ILE A 621 8.99 19.34 20.05
CA ILE A 621 8.92 19.64 18.62
C ILE A 621 7.48 19.51 18.10
N GLY A 622 6.76 18.45 18.49
CA GLY A 622 5.33 18.32 18.19
C GLY A 622 4.52 19.51 18.74
N SER A 623 4.77 19.89 19.99
CA SER A 623 4.10 21.02 20.65
C SER A 623 4.34 22.35 19.92
N LEU A 624 5.55 22.57 19.38
CA LEU A 624 5.89 23.75 18.59
C LEU A 624 5.07 23.86 17.31
N ILE A 625 4.89 22.75 16.60
CA ILE A 625 4.15 22.73 15.33
C ILE A 625 2.68 23.14 15.55
N THR A 626 2.11 22.78 16.69
CA THR A 626 0.75 23.16 17.12
C THR A 626 0.70 24.43 17.96
N ASP A 627 1.80 25.15 18.14
CA ASP A 627 1.83 26.32 19.01
C ASP A 627 0.84 27.39 18.52
N GLU A 628 0.17 28.05 19.46
CA GLU A 628 -0.85 29.04 19.16
C GLU A 628 -0.27 30.22 18.37
N THR A 629 1.00 30.56 18.59
CA THR A 629 1.71 31.63 17.87
C THR A 629 1.90 31.27 16.40
N VAL A 630 2.35 30.04 16.11
CA VAL A 630 2.59 29.55 14.74
C VAL A 630 1.26 29.49 13.98
N THR A 631 0.21 28.95 14.62
CA THR A 631 -1.12 28.83 14.01
C THR A 631 -1.83 30.19 13.87
N LYS A 632 -1.69 31.11 14.83
CA LYS A 632 -2.17 32.50 14.72
C LYS A 632 -1.46 33.26 13.60
N LEU A 633 -0.16 33.07 13.44
CA LEU A 633 0.58 33.68 12.34
C LEU A 633 0.08 33.14 11.00
N ALA A 634 -0.06 31.83 10.84
CA ALA A 634 -0.59 31.23 9.61
C ALA A 634 -1.97 31.78 9.24
N THR A 635 -2.89 31.85 10.21
CA THR A 635 -4.25 32.38 9.99
C THR A 635 -4.29 33.90 9.80
N THR A 636 -3.26 34.64 10.26
CA THR A 636 -3.09 36.07 10.00
C THR A 636 -2.63 36.31 8.55
N LEU A 637 -1.74 35.47 8.03
CA LEU A 637 -1.22 35.61 6.66
C LEU A 637 -2.26 35.25 5.59
N ALA A 638 -3.17 34.32 5.90
CA ALA A 638 -4.24 33.88 4.99
C ALA A 638 -5.63 34.03 5.63
N PRO A 639 -6.11 35.26 5.87
CA PRO A 639 -7.36 35.48 6.58
C PRO A 639 -8.55 34.93 5.79
N GLY A 640 -9.35 34.07 6.44
CA GLY A 640 -10.56 33.48 5.85
C GLY A 640 -10.29 32.28 4.93
N VAL A 641 -9.07 31.77 4.89
CA VAL A 641 -8.68 30.58 4.15
C VAL A 641 -8.58 29.40 5.10
N ASP A 642 -9.17 28.26 4.72
CA ASP A 642 -8.98 27.01 5.44
C ASP A 642 -7.59 26.46 5.11
N LEU A 643 -6.66 26.49 6.07
CA LEU A 643 -5.30 25.99 5.89
C LEU A 643 -5.14 24.55 6.36
N VAL A 644 -4.36 23.78 5.62
CA VAL A 644 -3.89 22.44 5.97
C VAL A 644 -2.39 22.51 6.22
N TYR A 645 -1.99 21.93 7.34
CA TYR A 645 -0.59 21.58 7.58
C TYR A 645 -0.20 20.39 6.68
N LEU A 646 0.76 20.61 5.78
CA LEU A 646 1.16 19.59 4.80
C LEU A 646 2.39 18.80 5.25
N SER A 647 3.40 19.49 5.80
CA SER A 647 4.64 18.86 6.24
C SER A 647 5.44 19.77 7.17
N GLU A 648 6.37 19.16 7.88
CA GLU A 648 7.35 19.77 8.75
C GLU A 648 8.74 19.23 8.47
N GLN A 649 9.74 20.11 8.61
CA GLN A 649 11.12 19.78 8.32
C GLN A 649 12.08 20.50 9.25
N LEU A 650 13.05 19.77 9.79
CA LEU A 650 14.21 20.36 10.45
C LEU A 650 15.28 20.53 9.40
N LEU A 651 15.75 21.76 9.24
CA LEU A 651 16.95 22.05 8.49
C LEU A 651 18.07 22.37 9.49
N VAL A 652 19.16 21.60 9.40
CA VAL A 652 20.39 21.81 10.16
C VAL A 652 21.45 22.34 9.20
N LYS A 653 22.01 23.50 9.52
CA LYS A 653 23.21 24.03 8.86
C LYS A 653 24.40 23.91 9.79
N TRP A 654 25.27 22.97 9.47
CA TRP A 654 26.53 22.82 10.17
C TRP A 654 27.51 23.93 9.79
N PRO A 655 28.45 24.31 10.67
CA PRO A 655 29.51 25.26 10.32
C PRO A 655 30.33 24.80 9.11
N GLY A 656 30.66 25.71 8.20
CA GLY A 656 31.53 25.43 7.07
C GLY A 656 31.04 26.00 5.73
N PRO A 657 31.90 26.01 4.70
CA PRO A 657 31.56 26.58 3.38
C PRO A 657 30.38 25.87 2.70
N ASP A 658 30.24 24.56 2.91
CA ASP A 658 29.18 23.73 2.30
C ASP A 658 27.78 23.96 2.92
N SER A 659 27.69 24.86 3.90
CA SER A 659 26.43 25.24 4.53
C SER A 659 25.69 26.33 3.76
N GLU A 660 26.34 26.99 2.79
CA GLU A 660 25.68 27.92 1.88
C GLU A 660 24.62 27.20 1.04
N LEU A 661 23.47 27.82 0.89
CA LEU A 661 22.50 27.44 -0.14
C LEU A 661 22.41 28.62 -1.10
N SER A 662 22.77 28.37 -2.37
CA SER A 662 22.63 29.35 -3.44
C SER A 662 21.18 29.82 -3.59
N TRP A 663 20.97 30.88 -4.36
CA TRP A 663 19.63 31.36 -4.69
C TRP A 663 18.75 30.23 -5.21
N HIS A 664 17.59 30.06 -4.59
CA HIS A 664 16.60 29.05 -4.97
C HIS A 664 15.19 29.49 -4.56
N ARG A 665 14.22 28.67 -4.96
CA ARG A 665 12.85 28.67 -4.42
C ARG A 665 12.62 27.32 -3.75
N ASP A 666 11.64 27.24 -2.87
CA ASP A 666 11.34 25.97 -2.22
C ASP A 666 10.92 24.92 -3.26
N PRO A 667 11.39 23.66 -3.15
CA PRO A 667 11.08 22.62 -4.12
C PRO A 667 9.58 22.45 -4.27
N GLY A 668 9.06 22.42 -5.50
CA GLY A 668 7.63 22.25 -5.77
C GLY A 668 6.77 23.49 -5.54
N ALA A 669 7.36 24.69 -5.39
CA ALA A 669 6.63 25.95 -5.36
C ALA A 669 5.86 26.17 -6.69
N PRO A 670 4.51 26.21 -6.65
CA PRO A 670 3.73 26.38 -7.86
C PRO A 670 3.88 27.80 -8.42
N LEU A 671 4.17 27.87 -9.73
CA LEU A 671 4.36 29.13 -10.43
C LEU A 671 3.03 29.86 -10.62
N GLY A 672 2.99 31.14 -10.25
CA GLY A 672 1.80 31.98 -10.45
C GLY A 672 0.65 31.71 -9.48
N MET A 673 0.89 30.92 -8.43
CA MET A 673 -0.04 30.81 -7.32
C MET A 673 -0.03 32.07 -6.46
N ASP A 674 -1.16 32.34 -5.83
CA ASP A 674 -1.28 33.41 -4.86
C ASP A 674 -0.30 33.14 -3.70
N PRO A 675 0.71 33.99 -3.46
CA PRO A 675 1.67 33.83 -2.36
C PRO A 675 1.03 33.78 -0.97
N GLU A 676 -0.20 34.25 -0.84
CA GLU A 676 -0.98 34.22 0.39
C GLU A 676 -1.39 32.80 0.80
N LEU A 677 -1.33 31.86 -0.14
CA LEU A 677 -1.96 30.57 -0.02
C LEU A 677 -0.97 29.42 0.20
N ASP A 678 0.28 29.54 -0.29
CA ASP A 678 1.31 28.50 -0.15
C ASP A 678 2.59 29.07 0.49
N PHE A 679 2.77 28.81 1.78
CA PHE A 679 3.82 29.44 2.58
C PHE A 679 4.36 28.54 3.69
N VAL A 680 5.58 28.85 4.11
CA VAL A 680 6.29 28.13 5.15
C VAL A 680 6.50 29.07 6.33
N ILE A 681 6.25 28.59 7.55
CA ILE A 681 6.65 29.27 8.79
C ILE A 681 7.91 28.59 9.33
N GLY A 682 8.98 29.35 9.46
CA GLY A 682 10.24 28.92 10.05
C GLY A 682 10.38 29.38 11.50
N VAL A 683 10.76 28.47 12.39
CA VAL A 683 11.16 28.79 13.77
C VAL A 683 12.64 28.52 13.93
N HIS A 684 13.38 29.51 14.44
CA HIS A 684 14.84 29.48 14.47
C HIS A 684 15.40 29.35 15.89
N PHE A 685 16.30 28.39 16.07
CA PHE A 685 16.90 28.00 17.37
C PHE A 685 18.38 28.38 17.47
N CYS A 686 18.84 29.28 16.61
CA CYS A 686 20.26 29.57 16.47
C CYS A 686 20.79 30.43 17.62
N GLU A 687 21.70 29.93 18.45
CA GLU A 687 22.36 30.76 19.46
C GLU A 687 23.42 31.68 18.82
N ASN A 688 23.22 33.00 18.97
CA ASN A 688 24.24 34.06 18.88
C ASN A 688 25.24 33.99 17.71
N SER A 689 24.78 34.35 16.51
CA SER A 689 25.69 34.93 15.51
C SER A 689 24.95 36.00 14.70
N ASP A 690 25.49 37.21 14.64
CA ASP A 690 25.05 38.26 13.69
C ASP A 690 25.19 37.82 12.22
N GLU A 691 25.80 36.65 11.99
CA GLU A 691 26.01 36.01 10.69
C GLU A 691 24.84 35.10 10.25
N ALA A 692 23.88 34.81 11.14
CA ALA A 692 22.74 33.97 10.80
C ALA A 692 21.70 34.82 10.06
N ALA A 693 21.77 34.85 8.73
CA ALA A 693 20.79 35.55 7.91
C ALA A 693 20.31 34.76 6.69
N LEU A 694 19.11 35.09 6.22
CA LEU A 694 18.61 34.73 4.89
C LEU A 694 18.69 35.97 4.01
N ASP A 695 19.23 35.82 2.81
CA ASP A 695 19.08 36.85 1.79
C ASP A 695 17.84 36.53 0.97
N VAL A 696 16.94 37.49 0.83
CA VAL A 696 15.69 37.36 0.08
C VAL A 696 15.62 38.44 -0.99
N VAL A 697 14.94 38.13 -2.10
CA VAL A 697 14.55 39.15 -3.08
C VAL A 697 13.09 39.50 -2.83
N ALA A 698 12.85 40.63 -2.16
CA ALA A 698 11.50 41.04 -1.80
C ALA A 698 10.61 41.20 -3.05
N GLY A 699 9.40 40.63 -2.99
CA GLY A 699 8.43 40.66 -4.08
C GLY A 699 8.68 39.62 -5.20
N SER A 700 9.74 38.81 -5.11
CA SER A 700 10.07 37.82 -6.14
C SER A 700 9.07 36.67 -6.26
N HIS A 701 8.27 36.44 -5.24
CA HIS A 701 7.17 35.46 -5.27
C HIS A 701 6.09 35.79 -6.32
N ARG A 702 6.00 37.05 -6.77
CA ARG A 702 5.12 37.49 -7.87
C ARG A 702 5.79 37.45 -9.24
N TRP A 703 7.08 37.09 -9.31
CA TRP A 703 7.77 37.08 -10.59
C TRP A 703 7.29 35.91 -11.46
N THR A 704 7.33 36.14 -12.77
CA THR A 704 7.10 35.05 -13.74
C THR A 704 8.20 34.01 -13.65
N ARG A 705 7.91 32.81 -14.16
CA ARG A 705 8.89 31.72 -14.27
C ARG A 705 10.17 32.18 -14.98
N GLU A 706 10.01 32.77 -16.15
CA GLU A 706 11.11 33.23 -17.00
C GLU A 706 12.01 34.23 -16.26
N ARG A 707 11.41 35.18 -15.52
CA ARG A 707 12.18 36.15 -14.74
C ARG A 707 12.96 35.47 -13.61
N CYS A 708 12.36 34.50 -12.92
CA CYS A 708 13.05 33.73 -11.88
C CYS A 708 14.21 32.93 -12.47
N GLU A 709 14.00 32.26 -13.61
CA GLU A 709 15.04 31.47 -14.28
C GLU A 709 16.20 32.34 -14.77
N LYS A 710 15.91 33.51 -15.35
CA LYS A 710 16.94 34.50 -15.71
C LYS A 710 17.74 34.96 -14.49
N PHE A 711 17.07 35.23 -13.37
CA PHE A 711 17.73 35.58 -12.11
C PHE A 711 18.61 34.44 -11.59
N LEU A 712 18.12 33.20 -11.59
CA LEU A 712 18.86 32.04 -11.09
C LEU A 712 20.09 31.72 -11.96
N ALA A 713 20.00 31.97 -13.27
CA ALA A 713 21.12 31.78 -14.19
C ALA A 713 22.23 32.83 -13.99
N HIS A 714 21.87 34.07 -13.65
CA HIS A 714 22.80 35.18 -13.47
C HIS A 714 22.33 36.08 -12.31
N PRO A 715 22.47 35.64 -11.05
CA PRO A 715 21.99 36.43 -9.91
C PRO A 715 22.82 37.71 -9.83
N PRO A 716 22.21 38.90 -10.04
CA PRO A 716 22.95 40.15 -10.00
C PRO A 716 23.50 40.38 -8.60
N ASP A 717 24.66 41.04 -8.52
CA ASP A 717 25.18 41.47 -7.24
C ASP A 717 24.26 42.57 -6.67
N ILE A 718 23.60 42.23 -5.56
CA ILE A 718 23.05 43.15 -4.54
C ILE A 718 21.75 43.92 -4.87
N ALA A 719 21.40 44.21 -6.13
CA ALA A 719 20.19 45.01 -6.42
C ALA A 719 18.87 44.31 -6.00
N GLY A 720 18.24 44.79 -4.91
CA GLY A 720 16.98 44.26 -4.37
C GLY A 720 17.13 43.15 -3.32
N ARG A 721 18.36 42.80 -2.93
CA ARG A 721 18.64 41.87 -1.85
C ARG A 721 18.29 42.50 -0.50
N GLN A 722 17.50 41.80 0.31
CA GLN A 722 17.27 42.14 1.71
C GLN A 722 17.81 41.01 2.58
N THR A 723 18.55 41.36 3.62
CA THR A 723 19.11 40.39 4.57
C THR A 723 18.20 40.33 5.78
N VAL A 724 17.60 39.16 6.01
CA VAL A 724 16.67 38.86 7.11
C VAL A 724 17.48 38.20 8.22
N PRO A 725 17.68 38.87 9.37
CA PRO A 725 18.39 38.27 10.50
C PRO A 725 17.56 37.12 11.08
N LEU A 726 18.22 36.00 11.37
CA LEU A 726 17.64 34.84 12.03
C LEU A 726 18.17 34.78 13.46
N ARG A 727 17.44 35.41 14.38
CA ARG A 727 17.76 35.39 15.81
C ARG A 727 17.17 34.14 16.48
N PRO A 728 17.73 33.66 17.60
CA PRO A 728 17.05 32.65 18.39
C PRO A 728 15.65 33.17 18.77
N ARG A 729 14.64 32.31 18.70
CA ARG A 729 13.22 32.65 18.92
C ARG A 729 12.58 33.52 17.82
N SER A 730 13.30 33.83 16.74
CA SER A 730 12.69 34.47 15.58
C SER A 730 11.78 33.49 14.86
N VAL A 731 10.65 34.02 14.40
CA VAL A 731 9.71 33.33 13.53
C VAL A 731 9.74 34.05 12.20
N THR A 732 9.99 33.31 11.14
CA THR A 732 9.86 33.80 9.76
C THR A 732 8.66 33.15 9.11
N ALA A 733 8.04 33.87 8.18
CA ALA A 733 7.09 33.30 7.25
C ALA A 733 7.50 33.72 5.85
N HIS A 734 7.54 32.79 4.90
CA HIS A 734 7.89 33.12 3.53
C HIS A 734 7.07 32.29 2.54
N SER A 735 6.74 32.91 1.40
CA SER A 735 6.11 32.22 0.29
C SER A 735 7.11 31.22 -0.29
N ARG A 736 6.69 30.00 -0.58
CA ARG A 736 7.56 29.00 -1.24
C ARG A 736 8.11 29.46 -2.59
N SER A 737 7.41 30.41 -3.22
CA SER A 737 7.79 31.00 -4.50
C SER A 737 8.80 32.14 -4.38
N ILE A 738 9.15 32.61 -3.18
CA ILE A 738 10.14 33.67 -3.00
C ILE A 738 11.55 33.15 -3.31
N LEU A 739 12.32 33.94 -4.06
CA LEU A 739 13.75 33.71 -4.24
C LEU A 739 14.47 34.08 -2.95
N HIS A 740 15.17 33.10 -2.40
CA HIS A 740 15.99 33.27 -1.22
C HIS A 740 17.25 32.44 -1.32
N ARG A 741 18.26 32.85 -0.58
CA ARG A 741 19.49 32.10 -0.35
C ARG A 741 19.83 32.16 1.12
N SER A 742 20.74 31.31 1.53
CA SER A 742 21.32 31.42 2.86
C SER A 742 22.82 31.42 2.73
N VAL A 743 23.44 32.44 3.32
CA VAL A 743 24.89 32.56 3.45
C VAL A 743 25.48 31.35 4.19
N ALA A 744 26.77 31.09 3.96
CA ALA A 744 27.54 30.12 4.71
C ALA A 744 27.51 30.46 6.21
N HIS A 745 27.22 29.47 7.03
CA HIS A 745 27.26 29.55 8.48
C HIS A 745 28.70 29.38 8.97
N ARG A 746 29.24 30.41 9.64
CA ARG A 746 30.60 30.41 10.19
C ARG A 746 30.66 30.32 11.71
N GLY A 747 29.50 30.29 12.39
CA GLY A 747 29.41 30.12 13.83
C GLY A 747 29.87 28.73 14.30
N PHE A 748 30.12 28.57 15.60
CA PHE A 748 30.63 27.30 16.17
C PHE A 748 29.57 26.23 16.41
N ARG A 749 28.30 26.63 16.55
CA ARG A 749 27.16 25.71 16.73
C ARG A 749 26.34 25.60 15.45
N PRO A 750 25.72 24.45 15.15
CA PRO A 750 24.83 24.34 13.99
C PRO A 750 23.63 25.27 14.13
N ARG A 751 23.14 25.76 12.99
CA ARG A 751 21.88 26.50 12.91
C ARG A 751 20.73 25.54 12.64
N CYS A 752 19.75 25.53 13.53
CA CYS A 752 18.54 24.73 13.40
C CYS A 752 17.33 25.62 13.07
N SER A 753 16.60 25.25 12.02
CA SER A 753 15.32 25.85 11.65
C SER A 753 14.27 24.76 11.51
N ILE A 754 13.15 24.88 12.20
CA ILE A 754 11.98 24.03 11.98
C ILE A 754 11.02 24.77 11.05
N TYR A 755 10.77 24.18 9.89
CA TYR A 755 9.86 24.70 8.89
C TYR A 755 8.53 23.95 8.94
N VAL A 756 7.43 24.69 9.02
CA VAL A 756 6.05 24.20 9.06
C VAL A 756 5.34 24.71 7.81
N HIS A 757 4.91 23.79 6.95
CA HIS A 757 4.34 24.11 5.65
C HIS A 757 2.81 24.14 5.68
N PHE A 758 2.25 25.28 5.32
CA PHE A 758 0.81 25.50 5.22
C PHE A 758 0.38 25.72 3.77
N VAL A 759 -0.73 25.08 3.40
CA VAL A 759 -1.39 25.21 2.10
C VAL A 759 -2.90 25.34 2.27
N PRO A 760 -3.68 25.83 1.29
CA PRO A 760 -5.12 25.85 1.41
C PRO A 760 -5.67 24.43 1.33
N LEU A 761 -6.78 24.19 2.01
CA LEU A 761 -7.47 22.90 2.04
C LEU A 761 -7.77 22.38 0.62
N GLU A 762 -8.19 23.25 -0.29
CA GLU A 762 -8.46 22.85 -1.68
C GLU A 762 -7.20 22.36 -2.40
N LEU A 763 -6.05 22.99 -2.16
CA LEU A 763 -4.78 22.55 -2.76
C LEU A 763 -4.29 21.26 -2.12
N ALA A 764 -4.34 21.16 -0.79
CA ALA A 764 -4.00 19.94 -0.07
C ALA A 764 -4.88 18.77 -0.53
N ALA A 765 -6.18 18.98 -0.73
CA ALA A 765 -7.08 17.95 -1.22
C ALA A 765 -6.66 17.42 -2.60
N GLY A 766 -6.09 18.26 -3.46
CA GLY A 766 -5.51 17.85 -4.74
C GLY A 766 -4.17 17.12 -4.62
N GLN A 767 -3.39 17.39 -3.57
CA GLN A 767 -2.05 16.80 -3.37
C GLN A 767 -2.06 15.49 -2.57
N ILE A 768 -2.86 15.41 -1.50
CA ILE A 768 -2.88 14.28 -0.55
C ILE A 768 -4.26 13.63 -0.44
N GLY A 769 -5.21 14.04 -1.27
CA GLY A 769 -6.58 13.56 -1.27
C GLY A 769 -7.47 14.31 -0.25
N PRO A 770 -8.78 14.47 -0.55
CA PRO A 770 -9.68 15.30 0.24
C PRO A 770 -9.88 14.78 1.67
N ALA A 771 -9.95 13.47 1.87
CA ALA A 771 -10.15 12.88 3.20
C ALA A 771 -8.95 13.15 4.14
N VAL A 772 -7.72 12.99 3.64
CA VAL A 772 -6.51 13.22 4.42
C VAL A 772 -6.33 14.71 4.69
N ALA A 773 -6.59 15.57 3.71
CA ALA A 773 -6.53 17.02 3.88
C ALA A 773 -7.53 17.53 4.93
N ILE A 774 -8.77 17.01 4.91
CA ILE A 774 -9.79 17.35 5.91
C ILE A 774 -9.35 16.87 7.30
N ARG A 775 -8.87 15.64 7.43
CA ARG A 775 -8.38 15.09 8.71
C ARG A 775 -7.25 15.96 9.30
N ARG A 776 -6.25 16.31 8.49
CA ARG A 776 -5.13 17.16 8.93
C ARG A 776 -5.57 18.58 9.30
N ASN A 777 -6.54 19.15 8.58
CA ASN A 777 -7.15 20.41 8.97
C ASN A 777 -7.85 20.31 10.34
N GLN A 778 -8.54 19.20 10.61
CA GLN A 778 -9.20 18.97 11.90
C GLN A 778 -8.20 18.79 13.04
N GLU A 779 -7.11 18.07 12.81
CA GLU A 779 -6.04 17.85 13.81
C GLU A 779 -5.34 19.16 14.18
N LEU A 780 -4.98 19.96 13.17
CA LEU A 780 -4.43 21.31 13.36
C LEU A 780 -5.37 22.18 14.22
N ARG A 781 -6.69 22.08 14.01
CA ARG A 781 -7.70 22.82 14.78
C ARG A 781 -7.86 22.33 16.21
N ALA A 782 -7.78 21.03 16.41
CA ALA A 782 -7.96 20.43 17.71
C ALA A 782 -6.71 20.58 18.60
N GLY A 783 -5.56 20.99 18.01
CA GLY A 783 -4.27 20.88 18.69
C GLY A 783 -3.92 19.43 19.01
N VAL A 784 -4.50 18.48 18.26
CA VAL A 784 -4.38 17.04 18.50
C VAL A 784 -3.33 16.47 17.55
N ARG A 785 -2.55 15.51 18.06
CA ARG A 785 -1.53 14.80 17.30
C ARG A 785 -2.16 14.12 16.06
N PRO A 786 -1.62 14.31 14.83
CA PRO A 786 -2.09 13.64 13.62
C PRO A 786 -2.01 12.10 13.60
#